data_AF-A0AAW2QX26-F1
#
_entry.id   AF-A0AAW2QX26-F1
#
_cell.length_a   1.000
_cell.length_b   1.000
_cell.length_c   1.000
_cell.angle_alpha   90.00
_cell.angle_beta   90.00
_cell.angle_gamma   90.00
#
_symmetry.space_group_name_H-M   'P 1'
#
loop_
_entity.id
_entity.type
_entity.pdbx_description
1 polymer ?
#
loop_
_entity_poly.entity_id
_entity_poly.type
_entity_poly.pdbx_seq_one_letter_code
_entity_poly.pdbx_strand_id
1 'polypeptide(L)'
;MVTAALSRSGLESSNLIVGIDFTKSNEWTGAKSFNRKSLHHIGSGPNPYEQAISIIGKTLSAFDEDNLIPCFGFGDASTHDQDVFSFFPDGRFCEGFEEVLRRYRELVPQLRLSGPTSFAPVIEMAMSIVEESGGQYHVLLIIADGQVTRSIDTPNGQLSPQEKKTVDAIVKASDYPLSIVVVGVGDGPWDMMQEFDDNIPARAFDNFQFVNFTEIMSKNVDHSRKEAEFALSALMEIPSQYQATLELNILGHQSGNAPSRAALPPPIGRGNSSGRHRPYSSSSFQRNVPLYPEYETTSQTASSSSSLYDRKVCPICLSNSKDMAFGCGHQDYTGWNRKRKSRTCSMIRQVTARKETGAPNDQPANTWIPLLVMSFPEDEYVDSIPSLTTNEDFLTREILLTHNPDDRQLDSDMLLQLVESTFCSATENVIGLQSGACFHEFCNRVFAAKLDVISTGNIDLVGSEEPISLTISKISNEMLSGCFEGENLHRKTLILLEMLSHYRWDAKVVLALASLACSFGLFQLILQLQSDNALAGSLAMIKRVPRASSMLNPEFKALNLLVNTMVKLTKVIISFEGMSMQHELVDDKSMDVTKPNIYMATYWILRSILLCSSQIADLRNLRLEKWNCRSVLVRCINCLFRYSDKTVVAAWGLHSVGNKLSSLCTNLGEHVAKCQQQIGRSSLENLNLNAETRYYDKLLQMFKEKHVDNQEVLSTLFPLQSEYPFKNSSSTECGILELENKVVVLLISKPELIPVDELFFLVQQTSDHPQRNKFEGSYEILWVPIPSSREWNLADKINFEFFSDRLPWFSIRRPWSLNSTVVSYIRQEWNFNDDPIMVVLNENGMVTNLNAMDMVWIWGPKAFPFSNSREKELWEQENCMLDLIINGISPSLTQWVEEGKNICIYGSSDIHWIREFNASIKKIKSAGIQLEVIYVGCKNPDENVTTIIDTIDQEKICTSLTFHKVQFFWLRLERLERLISAYQDHMTSSDKASKELAEFLDFNRNENWAIIGQGSSTDVLKLDAEKLKECLDLLPLWCKNVTTMGLVGAIKSVYEPSAAGGTCNHSELFPYEEGLVNKTVICGSCKSPMEKFVLYKCEE
;
A
#
# COMPACT_ATOMS: atom_id res chain seq x y z
N MET A 1 19.97 -1.99 -21.22
CA MET A 1 20.20 -2.00 -19.76
C MET A 1 19.93 -3.39 -19.19
N VAL A 2 18.76 -3.97 -19.43
CA VAL A 2 18.42 -5.36 -19.03
C VAL A 2 19.39 -6.40 -19.62
N THR A 3 19.73 -6.27 -20.91
CA THR A 3 20.68 -7.18 -21.57
C THR A 3 22.05 -7.21 -20.88
N ALA A 4 22.53 -6.05 -20.47
CA ALA A 4 23.81 -5.91 -19.77
C ALA A 4 23.75 -6.36 -18.30
N ALA A 5 22.57 -6.38 -17.67
CA ALA A 5 22.39 -6.91 -16.32
C ALA A 5 22.43 -8.46 -16.34
N LEU A 6 21.75 -9.08 -17.30
CA LEU A 6 21.78 -10.53 -17.50
C LEU A 6 23.18 -11.06 -17.85
N SER A 7 23.93 -10.38 -18.73
CA SER A 7 25.33 -10.75 -19.01
C SER A 7 26.25 -10.56 -17.79
N ARG A 8 25.96 -9.63 -16.88
CA ARG A 8 26.72 -9.46 -15.62
C ARG A 8 26.43 -10.55 -14.59
N SER A 9 25.26 -11.18 -14.68
CA SER A 9 24.86 -12.32 -13.85
C SER A 9 25.42 -13.66 -14.36
N GLY A 10 26.23 -13.67 -15.43
CA GLY A 10 26.88 -14.87 -15.94
C GLY A 10 26.03 -15.72 -16.89
N LEU A 11 24.91 -15.19 -17.40
CA LEU A 11 24.14 -15.82 -18.47
C LEU A 11 24.88 -15.60 -19.81
N GLU A 12 25.69 -16.58 -20.23
CA GLU A 12 26.49 -16.52 -21.46
C GLU A 12 25.72 -16.98 -22.70
N SER A 13 24.88 -18.01 -22.58
CA SER A 13 23.93 -18.44 -23.62
C SER A 13 22.65 -19.04 -23.01
N SER A 14 21.55 -18.93 -23.73
CA SER A 14 20.24 -19.52 -23.40
C SER A 14 19.51 -19.91 -24.67
N ASN A 15 18.53 -20.80 -24.56
CA ASN A 15 17.65 -21.16 -25.68
C ASN A 15 16.20 -20.83 -25.35
N LEU A 16 15.43 -20.36 -26.33
CA LEU A 16 14.05 -19.93 -26.14
C LEU A 16 13.07 -20.97 -26.71
N ILE A 17 12.02 -21.29 -25.95
CA ILE A 17 10.90 -22.12 -26.40
C ILE A 17 9.63 -21.28 -26.34
N VAL A 18 8.76 -21.34 -27.36
CA VAL A 18 7.51 -20.57 -27.40
C VAL A 18 6.29 -21.49 -27.42
N GLY A 19 5.41 -21.32 -26.44
CA GLY A 19 4.10 -21.94 -26.36
C GLY A 19 2.99 -20.92 -26.57
N ILE A 20 2.06 -21.20 -27.49
CA ILE A 20 0.91 -20.31 -27.77
C ILE A 20 -0.40 -21.04 -27.46
N ASP A 21 -1.19 -20.42 -26.59
CA ASP A 21 -2.54 -20.83 -26.27
C ASP A 21 -3.50 -20.58 -27.44
N PHE A 22 -4.17 -21.62 -27.93
CA PHE A 22 -5.22 -21.57 -28.95
C PHE A 22 -6.56 -22.12 -28.42
N THR A 23 -6.83 -21.95 -27.13
CA THR A 23 -8.11 -22.29 -26.50
C THR A 23 -9.20 -21.28 -26.87
N LYS A 24 -10.45 -21.70 -26.70
CA LYS A 24 -11.63 -20.93 -27.09
C LYS A 24 -11.90 -19.72 -26.20
N SER A 25 -11.31 -19.65 -24.99
CA SER A 25 -11.45 -18.48 -24.12
C SER A 25 -11.01 -17.19 -24.80
N ASN A 26 -10.00 -17.28 -25.67
CA ASN A 26 -9.51 -16.21 -26.52
C ASN A 26 -10.57 -15.55 -27.43
N GLU A 27 -11.75 -16.15 -27.63
CA GLU A 27 -12.86 -15.51 -28.35
C GLU A 27 -13.51 -14.38 -27.53
N TRP A 28 -13.51 -14.47 -26.20
CA TRP A 28 -14.23 -13.56 -25.32
C TRP A 28 -13.35 -12.80 -24.33
N THR A 29 -12.12 -13.27 -24.05
CA THR A 29 -11.13 -12.57 -23.19
C THR A 29 -10.52 -11.32 -23.83
N GLY A 30 -10.94 -10.93 -25.03
CA GLY A 30 -10.68 -9.61 -25.64
C GLY A 30 -11.83 -8.61 -25.51
N ALA A 31 -12.82 -8.87 -24.65
CA ALA A 31 -14.02 -8.06 -24.48
C ALA A 31 -13.74 -6.59 -24.15
N LYS A 32 -12.80 -6.33 -23.24
CA LYS A 32 -12.39 -4.99 -22.79
C LYS A 32 -11.11 -4.54 -23.49
N SER A 33 -10.08 -5.38 -23.46
CA SER A 33 -8.71 -5.08 -23.92
C SER A 33 -8.57 -5.03 -25.43
N PHE A 34 -9.40 -5.76 -26.17
CA PHE A 34 -9.28 -5.87 -27.63
C PHE A 34 -10.61 -5.63 -28.37
N ASN A 35 -11.42 -4.70 -27.85
CA ASN A 35 -12.64 -4.21 -28.51
C ASN A 35 -13.65 -5.31 -28.89
N ARG A 36 -13.83 -6.31 -28.01
CA ARG A 36 -14.73 -7.47 -28.24
C ARG A 36 -14.36 -8.32 -29.44
N LYS A 37 -13.12 -8.23 -29.90
CA LYS A 37 -12.57 -9.15 -30.89
C LYS A 37 -11.88 -10.29 -30.16
N SER A 38 -11.80 -11.44 -30.82
CA SER A 38 -10.93 -12.51 -30.35
C SER A 38 -9.50 -12.01 -30.25
N LEU A 39 -8.77 -12.44 -29.23
CA LEU A 39 -7.34 -12.13 -29.06
C LEU A 39 -6.48 -12.69 -30.21
N HIS A 40 -6.98 -13.68 -30.95
CA HIS A 40 -6.38 -14.19 -32.19
C HIS A 40 -6.89 -13.50 -33.47
N HIS A 41 -7.75 -12.47 -33.38
CA HIS A 41 -8.31 -11.87 -34.59
C HIS A 41 -7.22 -11.24 -35.47
N ILE A 42 -7.03 -11.80 -36.67
CA ILE A 42 -6.09 -11.29 -37.66
C ILE A 42 -6.72 -10.11 -38.40
N GLY A 43 -6.18 -8.91 -38.15
CA GLY A 43 -6.67 -7.66 -38.73
C GLY A 43 -5.56 -6.81 -39.36
N SER A 44 -5.86 -5.51 -39.55
CA SER A 44 -4.93 -4.51 -40.09
C SER A 44 -3.87 -4.06 -39.08
N GLY A 45 -4.09 -4.25 -37.79
CA GLY A 45 -3.12 -4.00 -36.72
C GLY A 45 -2.84 -5.28 -35.94
N PRO A 46 -1.73 -5.33 -35.18
CA PRO A 46 -1.32 -6.54 -34.46
C PRO A 46 -2.27 -6.82 -33.30
N ASN A 47 -2.69 -8.07 -33.16
CA ASN A 47 -3.43 -8.53 -31.99
C ASN A 47 -2.50 -8.67 -30.76
N PRO A 48 -3.02 -8.89 -29.54
CA PRO A 48 -2.19 -8.95 -28.33
C PRO A 48 -1.10 -10.04 -28.36
N TYR A 49 -1.36 -11.20 -28.97
CA TYR A 49 -0.33 -12.24 -29.17
C TYR A 49 0.76 -11.75 -30.13
N GLU A 50 0.39 -11.11 -31.25
CA GLU A 50 1.35 -10.57 -32.21
C GLU A 50 2.23 -9.47 -31.60
N GLN A 51 1.65 -8.63 -30.74
CA GLN A 51 2.38 -7.60 -30.01
C GLN A 51 3.36 -8.22 -29.01
N ALA A 52 2.92 -9.21 -28.23
CA ALA A 52 3.77 -9.93 -27.28
C ALA A 52 4.95 -10.62 -28.00
N ILE A 53 4.68 -11.43 -29.04
CA ILE A 53 5.73 -12.10 -29.84
C ILE A 53 6.72 -11.08 -30.40
N SER A 54 6.24 -9.95 -30.93
CA SER A 54 7.11 -8.92 -31.51
C SER A 54 8.01 -8.23 -30.46
N ILE A 55 7.48 -7.90 -29.29
CA ILE A 55 8.25 -7.20 -28.26
C ILE A 55 9.25 -8.15 -27.61
N ILE A 56 8.83 -9.37 -27.27
CA ILE A 56 9.71 -10.43 -26.74
C ILE A 56 10.83 -10.74 -27.74
N GLY A 57 10.50 -10.84 -29.03
CA GLY A 57 11.48 -11.11 -30.06
C GLY A 57 12.55 -10.03 -30.17
N LYS A 58 12.21 -8.75 -29.96
CA LYS A 58 13.21 -7.68 -29.93
C LYS A 58 14.12 -7.71 -28.71
N THR A 59 13.64 -8.27 -27.59
CA THR A 59 14.34 -8.18 -26.30
C THR A 59 15.13 -9.45 -25.98
N LEU A 60 14.62 -10.62 -26.35
CA LEU A 60 15.20 -11.93 -26.03
C LEU A 60 15.98 -12.57 -27.17
N SER A 61 15.80 -12.16 -28.43
CA SER A 61 16.57 -12.72 -29.57
C SER A 61 18.09 -12.55 -29.41
N ALA A 62 18.54 -11.56 -28.66
CA ALA A 62 19.96 -11.36 -28.37
C ALA A 62 20.58 -12.43 -27.46
N PHE A 63 19.75 -13.27 -26.82
CA PHE A 63 20.15 -14.30 -25.86
C PHE A 63 19.97 -15.71 -26.38
N ASP A 64 19.29 -15.88 -27.51
CA ASP A 64 19.10 -17.16 -28.16
C ASP A 64 20.38 -17.50 -28.93
N GLU A 65 20.99 -18.64 -28.62
CA GLU A 65 22.34 -18.96 -29.10
C GLU A 65 22.39 -19.25 -30.62
N ASP A 66 21.32 -19.84 -31.16
CA ASP A 66 21.25 -20.29 -32.55
C ASP A 66 20.14 -19.62 -33.38
N ASN A 67 19.30 -18.77 -32.76
CA ASN A 67 18.13 -18.14 -33.37
C ASN A 67 17.11 -19.16 -33.91
N LEU A 68 17.12 -20.40 -33.39
CA LEU A 68 16.20 -21.49 -33.74
C LEU A 68 15.20 -21.70 -32.61
N ILE A 69 13.98 -21.20 -32.79
CA ILE A 69 12.98 -21.16 -31.72
C ILE A 69 11.97 -22.29 -31.90
N PRO A 70 11.95 -23.32 -31.03
CA PRO A 70 10.91 -24.32 -31.02
C PRO A 70 9.56 -23.67 -30.66
N CYS A 71 8.59 -23.77 -31.57
CA CYS A 71 7.28 -23.11 -31.43
C CYS A 71 6.14 -24.11 -31.45
N PHE A 72 5.30 -24.05 -30.43
CA PHE A 72 4.21 -24.99 -30.21
C PHE A 72 2.89 -24.27 -29.96
N GLY A 73 1.79 -24.87 -30.45
CA GLY A 73 0.44 -24.49 -30.12
C GLY A 73 -0.27 -25.55 -29.28
N PHE A 74 -1.17 -25.15 -28.38
CA PHE A 74 -1.97 -26.05 -27.56
C PHE A 74 -3.39 -25.52 -27.37
N GLY A 75 -4.33 -26.36 -26.91
CA GLY A 75 -5.71 -25.96 -26.65
C GLY A 75 -6.65 -25.88 -27.86
N ASP A 76 -6.16 -26.14 -29.07
CA ASP A 76 -7.01 -26.21 -30.26
C ASP A 76 -7.79 -27.55 -30.32
N ALA A 77 -8.69 -27.71 -31.27
CA ALA A 77 -9.47 -28.94 -31.43
C ALA A 77 -8.62 -30.18 -31.78
N SER A 78 -7.36 -30.02 -32.22
CA SER A 78 -6.46 -31.14 -32.47
C SER A 78 -5.77 -31.63 -31.19
N THR A 79 -5.44 -30.72 -30.27
CA THR A 79 -4.65 -31.04 -29.07
C THR A 79 -5.44 -31.11 -27.76
N HIS A 80 -6.54 -30.35 -27.65
CA HIS A 80 -7.26 -30.12 -26.38
C HIS A 80 -6.28 -29.77 -25.24
N ASP A 81 -6.46 -30.34 -24.04
CA ASP A 81 -5.59 -30.21 -22.86
C ASP A 81 -4.56 -31.35 -22.74
N GLN A 82 -4.41 -32.20 -23.76
CA GLN A 82 -3.56 -33.40 -23.69
C GLN A 82 -2.24 -33.26 -24.43
N ASP A 83 -2.20 -32.50 -25.54
CA ASP A 83 -1.08 -32.46 -26.47
C ASP A 83 -0.65 -31.05 -26.86
N VAL A 84 0.44 -30.96 -27.61
CA VAL A 84 0.90 -29.76 -28.32
C VAL A 84 1.09 -30.10 -29.80
N PHE A 85 0.91 -29.13 -30.69
CA PHE A 85 1.31 -29.25 -32.09
C PHE A 85 2.49 -28.33 -32.40
N SER A 86 3.40 -28.80 -33.25
CA SER A 86 4.52 -28.01 -33.76
C SER A 86 4.07 -27.07 -34.87
N PHE A 87 4.69 -25.91 -34.98
CA PHE A 87 4.33 -24.93 -36.01
C PHE A 87 4.60 -25.42 -37.45
N PHE A 88 5.54 -26.37 -37.61
CA PHE A 88 5.89 -26.97 -38.89
C PHE A 88 5.69 -28.50 -38.91
N PRO A 89 5.19 -29.09 -40.02
CA PRO A 89 4.88 -30.52 -40.08
C PRO A 89 6.05 -31.49 -39.93
N ASP A 90 7.27 -31.02 -40.22
CA ASP A 90 8.52 -31.76 -40.10
C ASP A 90 9.18 -31.59 -38.72
N GLY A 91 8.54 -30.84 -37.81
CA GLY A 91 9.09 -30.54 -36.49
C GLY A 91 10.24 -29.52 -36.52
N ARG A 92 10.50 -28.85 -37.66
CA ARG A 92 11.56 -27.83 -37.72
C ARG A 92 11.22 -26.64 -36.81
N PHE A 93 12.26 -26.06 -36.22
CA PHE A 93 12.17 -24.84 -35.41
C PHE A 93 12.03 -23.59 -36.30
N CYS A 94 11.50 -22.50 -35.74
CA CYS A 94 11.38 -21.24 -36.46
C CYS A 94 12.73 -20.52 -36.48
N GLU A 95 13.12 -19.97 -37.63
CA GLU A 95 14.29 -19.10 -37.75
C GLU A 95 13.94 -17.66 -37.31
N GLY A 96 14.17 -17.37 -36.03
CA GLY A 96 13.89 -16.09 -35.40
C GLY A 96 12.41 -15.77 -35.19
N PHE A 97 12.14 -14.74 -34.37
CA PHE A 97 10.78 -14.32 -34.01
C PHE A 97 9.97 -13.76 -35.18
N GLU A 98 10.63 -13.31 -36.25
CA GLU A 98 9.97 -12.93 -37.50
C GLU A 98 9.27 -14.13 -38.16
N GLU A 99 9.90 -15.31 -38.15
CA GLU A 99 9.28 -16.53 -38.67
C GLU A 99 8.18 -17.03 -37.74
N VAL A 100 8.36 -16.90 -36.41
CA VAL A 100 7.30 -17.19 -35.42
C VAL A 100 6.04 -16.38 -35.70
N LEU A 101 6.18 -15.06 -35.86
CA LEU A 101 5.06 -14.15 -36.11
C LEU A 101 4.37 -14.44 -37.46
N ARG A 102 5.17 -14.66 -38.52
CA ARG A 102 4.65 -15.02 -39.84
C ARG A 102 3.85 -16.32 -39.77
N ARG A 103 4.40 -17.33 -39.12
CA ARG A 103 3.80 -18.66 -39.05
C ARG A 103 2.55 -18.68 -38.17
N TYR A 104 2.55 -17.94 -37.07
CA TYR A 104 1.37 -17.68 -36.25
C TYR A 104 0.21 -17.13 -37.09
N ARG A 105 0.45 -16.09 -37.92
CA ARG A 105 -0.58 -15.49 -38.79
C ARG A 105 -1.12 -16.45 -39.84
N GLU A 106 -0.30 -17.38 -40.34
CA GLU A 106 -0.71 -18.41 -41.30
C GLU A 106 -1.58 -19.50 -40.66
N LEU A 107 -1.26 -19.88 -39.41
CA LEU A 107 -1.92 -20.97 -38.69
C LEU A 107 -3.27 -20.54 -38.12
N VAL A 108 -3.35 -19.40 -37.44
CA VAL A 108 -4.54 -18.93 -36.71
C VAL A 108 -5.86 -19.08 -37.50
N PRO A 109 -5.97 -18.67 -38.78
CA PRO A 109 -7.22 -18.78 -39.54
C PRO A 109 -7.68 -20.23 -39.82
N GLN A 110 -6.78 -21.20 -39.67
CA GLN A 110 -7.02 -22.62 -39.96
C GLN A 110 -7.35 -23.41 -38.69
N LEU A 111 -6.98 -22.88 -37.51
CA LEU A 111 -7.20 -23.52 -36.23
C LEU A 111 -8.65 -23.40 -35.79
N ARG A 112 -9.14 -24.44 -35.12
CA ARG A 112 -10.42 -24.40 -34.42
C ARG A 112 -10.15 -24.31 -32.93
N LEU A 113 -10.34 -23.13 -32.35
CA LEU A 113 -10.13 -22.90 -30.93
C LEU A 113 -11.05 -23.81 -30.09
N SER A 114 -10.50 -24.48 -29.07
CA SER A 114 -11.20 -25.49 -28.27
C SER A 114 -10.90 -25.37 -26.77
N GLY A 115 -10.40 -26.42 -26.13
CA GLY A 115 -10.18 -26.55 -24.69
C GLY A 115 -10.36 -28.02 -24.27
N PRO A 116 -10.27 -28.36 -22.97
CA PRO A 116 -9.91 -27.50 -21.84
C PRO A 116 -8.50 -26.89 -21.94
N THR A 117 -8.17 -25.98 -21.03
CA THR A 117 -6.90 -25.28 -20.95
C THR A 117 -6.02 -25.89 -19.85
N SER A 118 -4.83 -26.38 -20.20
CA SER A 118 -3.79 -26.83 -19.28
C SER A 118 -2.41 -26.49 -19.87
N PHE A 119 -1.47 -26.05 -19.04
CA PHE A 119 -0.09 -25.81 -19.50
C PHE A 119 0.81 -27.05 -19.38
N ALA A 120 0.32 -28.12 -18.75
CA ALA A 120 1.09 -29.35 -18.59
C ALA A 120 1.68 -29.88 -19.91
N PRO A 121 0.93 -29.96 -21.04
CA PRO A 121 1.49 -30.49 -22.28
C PRO A 121 2.67 -29.67 -22.84
N VAL A 122 2.64 -28.34 -22.70
CA VAL A 122 3.70 -27.47 -23.23
C VAL A 122 4.91 -27.41 -22.30
N ILE A 123 4.69 -27.48 -20.98
CA ILE A 123 5.78 -27.60 -19.99
C ILE A 123 6.48 -28.96 -20.15
N GLU A 124 5.73 -30.05 -20.35
CA GLU A 124 6.29 -31.37 -20.62
C GLU A 124 7.08 -31.46 -21.93
N MET A 125 6.63 -30.75 -22.97
CA MET A 125 7.38 -30.60 -24.21
C MET A 125 8.70 -29.86 -23.97
N ALA A 126 8.68 -28.77 -23.22
CA ALA A 126 9.89 -28.03 -22.88
C ALA A 126 10.89 -28.87 -22.08
N MET A 127 10.42 -29.65 -21.10
CA MET A 127 11.28 -30.61 -20.39
C MET A 127 11.92 -31.63 -21.33
N SER A 128 11.19 -32.11 -22.35
CA SER A 128 11.74 -33.04 -23.35
C SER A 128 12.87 -32.39 -24.17
N ILE A 129 12.69 -31.12 -24.58
CA ILE A 129 13.70 -30.37 -25.33
C ILE A 129 14.95 -30.11 -24.48
N VAL A 130 14.77 -29.73 -23.21
CA VAL A 130 15.88 -29.55 -22.26
C VAL A 130 16.67 -30.85 -22.10
N GLU A 131 16.00 -31.99 -22.00
CA GLU A 131 16.66 -33.29 -21.92
C GLU A 131 17.41 -33.64 -23.24
N GLU A 132 16.78 -33.42 -24.40
CA GLU A 132 17.35 -33.68 -25.73
C GLU A 132 18.57 -32.80 -26.06
N SER A 133 18.58 -31.56 -25.56
CA SER A 133 19.71 -30.62 -25.67
C SER A 133 20.90 -30.95 -24.76
N GLY A 134 20.79 -31.98 -23.90
CA GLY A 134 21.84 -32.34 -22.95
C GLY A 134 21.81 -31.52 -21.65
N GLY A 135 20.65 -30.99 -21.25
CA GLY A 135 20.51 -30.18 -20.04
C GLY A 135 20.99 -28.74 -20.21
N GLN A 136 20.90 -28.17 -21.41
CA GLN A 136 21.17 -26.74 -21.61
C GLN A 136 20.06 -25.89 -20.98
N TYR A 137 20.40 -24.65 -20.58
CA TYR A 137 19.43 -23.75 -19.98
C TYR A 137 18.43 -23.24 -21.02
N HIS A 138 17.14 -23.39 -20.73
CA HIS A 138 16.05 -22.92 -21.59
C HIS A 138 15.09 -21.99 -20.86
N VAL A 139 14.50 -21.06 -21.59
CA VAL A 139 13.38 -20.23 -21.14
C VAL A 139 12.14 -20.57 -21.98
N LEU A 140 11.12 -21.13 -21.34
CA LEU A 140 9.81 -21.38 -21.94
C LEU A 140 8.93 -20.14 -21.79
N LEU A 141 8.55 -19.55 -22.92
CA LEU A 141 7.63 -18.43 -23.03
C LEU A 141 6.24 -18.95 -23.38
N ILE A 142 5.29 -18.87 -22.44
CA ILE A 142 3.89 -19.22 -22.69
C ILE A 142 3.09 -17.94 -22.85
N ILE A 143 2.50 -17.73 -24.03
CA ILE A 143 1.58 -16.61 -24.27
C ILE A 143 0.16 -17.15 -24.17
N ALA A 144 -0.61 -16.67 -23.19
CA ALA A 144 -1.93 -17.21 -22.86
C ALA A 144 -2.88 -16.15 -22.30
N ASP A 145 -4.18 -16.45 -22.28
CA ASP A 145 -5.23 -15.57 -21.73
C ASP A 145 -5.58 -15.84 -20.26
N GLY A 146 -4.82 -16.72 -19.62
CA GLY A 146 -4.87 -17.01 -18.18
C GLY A 146 -6.01 -17.93 -17.74
N GLN A 147 -6.83 -18.42 -18.68
CA GLN A 147 -8.02 -19.21 -18.35
C GLN A 147 -7.74 -20.72 -18.24
N VAL A 148 -6.91 -21.15 -17.29
CA VAL A 148 -6.78 -22.58 -16.95
C VAL A 148 -8.14 -23.11 -16.50
N THR A 149 -8.59 -24.24 -17.06
CA THR A 149 -10.00 -24.65 -16.91
C THR A 149 -10.32 -25.10 -15.49
N ARG A 150 -11.13 -24.33 -14.77
CA ARG A 150 -11.79 -24.73 -13.51
C ARG A 150 -13.10 -25.46 -13.80
N SER A 151 -13.33 -26.60 -13.15
CA SER A 151 -14.64 -27.27 -13.21
C SER A 151 -15.64 -26.52 -12.32
N ILE A 152 -16.88 -26.37 -12.80
CA ILE A 152 -17.99 -25.77 -12.02
C ILE A 152 -18.33 -26.65 -10.80
N ASP A 153 -17.98 -27.93 -10.85
CA ASP A 153 -18.20 -28.90 -9.78
C ASP A 153 -17.05 -28.97 -8.76
N THR A 154 -15.99 -28.18 -8.93
CA THR A 154 -14.88 -28.15 -7.96
C THR A 154 -15.26 -27.33 -6.73
N PRO A 155 -15.28 -27.92 -5.52
CA PRO A 155 -15.57 -27.19 -4.29
C PRO A 155 -14.55 -26.07 -4.04
N ASN A 156 -14.98 -24.98 -3.40
CA ASN A 156 -14.11 -23.87 -3.03
C ASN A 156 -12.86 -24.37 -2.28
N GLY A 157 -11.67 -24.12 -2.82
CA GLY A 157 -10.38 -24.51 -2.24
C GLY A 157 -9.75 -25.81 -2.79
N GLN A 158 -10.34 -26.48 -3.79
CA GLN A 158 -9.71 -27.61 -4.48
C GLN A 158 -9.30 -27.24 -5.92
N LEU A 159 -8.19 -27.82 -6.39
CA LEU A 159 -7.72 -27.68 -7.78
C LEU A 159 -8.48 -28.63 -8.71
N SER A 160 -8.87 -28.15 -9.89
CA SER A 160 -9.38 -28.97 -10.98
C SER A 160 -8.30 -29.89 -11.56
N PRO A 161 -8.67 -30.91 -12.37
CA PRO A 161 -7.70 -31.81 -12.98
C PRO A 161 -6.65 -31.09 -13.85
N GLN A 162 -7.05 -30.04 -14.57
CA GLN A 162 -6.16 -29.26 -15.43
C GLN A 162 -5.19 -28.39 -14.63
N GLU A 163 -5.67 -27.79 -13.55
CA GLU A 163 -4.84 -26.98 -12.63
C GLU A 163 -3.85 -27.86 -11.91
N LYS A 164 -4.31 -29.00 -11.37
CA LYS A 164 -3.44 -29.97 -10.70
C LYS A 164 -2.34 -30.48 -11.63
N LYS A 165 -2.69 -30.89 -12.86
CA LYS A 165 -1.68 -31.31 -13.87
C LYS A 165 -0.69 -30.19 -14.19
N THR A 166 -1.16 -28.95 -14.24
CA THR A 166 -0.29 -27.79 -14.50
C THR A 166 0.68 -27.57 -13.34
N VAL A 167 0.20 -27.58 -12.10
CA VAL A 167 1.05 -27.48 -10.89
C VAL A 167 2.05 -28.62 -10.83
N ASP A 168 1.60 -29.86 -11.04
CA ASP A 168 2.47 -31.05 -11.05
C ASP A 168 3.59 -30.92 -12.12
N ALA A 169 3.25 -30.37 -13.30
CA ALA A 169 4.23 -30.13 -14.36
C ALA A 169 5.22 -28.99 -14.02
N ILE A 170 4.77 -27.90 -13.38
CA ILE A 170 5.65 -26.81 -12.91
C ILE A 170 6.64 -27.33 -11.86
N VAL A 171 6.14 -28.08 -10.88
CA VAL A 171 6.97 -28.72 -9.84
C VAL A 171 8.00 -29.64 -10.48
N LYS A 172 7.59 -30.51 -11.40
CA LYS A 172 8.52 -31.41 -12.09
C LYS A 172 9.53 -30.65 -12.97
N ALA A 173 9.14 -29.54 -13.58
CA ALA A 173 10.03 -28.71 -14.37
C ALA A 173 11.12 -28.04 -13.53
N SER A 174 10.93 -27.88 -12.22
CA SER A 174 11.96 -27.34 -11.32
C SER A 174 13.15 -28.28 -11.08
N ASP A 175 13.05 -29.54 -11.53
CA ASP A 175 14.18 -30.49 -11.55
C ASP A 175 15.08 -30.34 -12.81
N TYR A 176 14.72 -29.43 -13.72
CA TYR A 176 15.42 -29.21 -14.99
C TYR A 176 15.96 -27.77 -15.05
N PRO A 177 17.01 -27.48 -15.84
CA PRO A 177 17.48 -26.12 -16.09
C PRO A 177 16.51 -25.36 -17.01
N LEU A 178 15.29 -25.13 -16.54
CA LEU A 178 14.16 -24.59 -17.28
C LEU A 178 13.47 -23.50 -16.46
N SER A 179 13.42 -22.30 -17.02
CA SER A 179 12.61 -21.18 -16.52
C SER A 179 11.34 -21.04 -17.34
N ILE A 180 10.21 -20.74 -16.69
CA ILE A 180 8.91 -20.59 -17.33
C ILE A 180 8.43 -19.15 -17.14
N VAL A 181 8.14 -18.46 -18.24
CA VAL A 181 7.60 -17.10 -18.22
C VAL A 181 6.25 -17.10 -18.92
N VAL A 182 5.19 -16.78 -18.18
CA VAL A 182 3.83 -16.71 -18.70
C VAL A 182 3.44 -15.27 -18.97
N VAL A 183 3.19 -14.97 -20.24
CA VAL A 183 2.80 -13.65 -20.73
C VAL A 183 1.29 -13.60 -20.90
N GLY A 184 0.63 -12.94 -19.95
CA GLY A 184 -0.81 -12.80 -19.89
C GLY A 184 -1.36 -11.75 -20.87
N VAL A 185 -2.05 -12.19 -21.91
CA VAL A 185 -2.73 -11.34 -22.90
C VAL A 185 -4.25 -11.41 -22.77
N GLY A 186 -4.94 -10.28 -22.91
CA GLY A 186 -6.39 -10.18 -22.74
C GLY A 186 -6.84 -9.68 -21.37
N ASP A 187 -8.11 -9.94 -21.06
CA ASP A 187 -8.85 -9.37 -19.93
C ASP A 187 -8.62 -10.07 -18.58
N GLY A 188 -7.98 -11.24 -18.58
CA GLY A 188 -7.91 -12.13 -17.41
C GLY A 188 -9.27 -12.80 -17.10
N PRO A 189 -9.52 -13.21 -15.83
CA PRO A 189 -8.76 -12.90 -14.61
C PRO A 189 -7.40 -13.61 -14.52
N TRP A 190 -6.51 -13.07 -13.67
CA TRP A 190 -5.11 -13.49 -13.52
C TRP A 190 -4.80 -14.08 -12.13
N ASP A 191 -5.81 -14.29 -11.28
CA ASP A 191 -5.69 -14.81 -9.91
C ASP A 191 -4.89 -16.12 -9.87
N MET A 192 -5.25 -17.03 -10.75
CA MET A 192 -4.59 -18.33 -10.93
C MET A 192 -3.12 -18.22 -11.34
N MET A 193 -2.78 -17.24 -12.18
CA MET A 193 -1.41 -17.06 -12.66
C MET A 193 -0.52 -16.46 -11.57
N GLN A 194 -1.08 -15.60 -10.72
CA GLN A 194 -0.40 -15.07 -9.53
C GLN A 194 -0.21 -16.16 -8.47
N GLU A 195 -1.18 -17.08 -8.32
CA GLU A 195 -1.04 -18.22 -7.41
C GLU A 195 0.10 -19.16 -7.83
N PHE A 196 0.31 -19.37 -9.14
CA PHE A 196 1.43 -20.16 -9.65
C PHE A 196 2.79 -19.45 -9.50
N ASP A 197 2.81 -18.11 -9.52
CA ASP A 197 3.99 -17.28 -9.28
C ASP A 197 4.46 -17.46 -7.82
N ASP A 198 3.59 -17.14 -6.86
CA ASP A 198 3.99 -16.93 -5.46
C ASP A 198 3.79 -18.16 -4.55
N ASN A 199 2.91 -19.12 -4.90
CA ASN A 199 2.35 -20.07 -3.95
C ASN A 199 2.47 -21.56 -4.35
N ILE A 200 3.61 -21.99 -4.91
CA ILE A 200 3.91 -23.42 -5.13
C ILE A 200 5.07 -23.87 -4.23
N PRO A 201 4.81 -24.37 -3.00
CA PRO A 201 5.87 -24.71 -2.04
C PRO A 201 6.68 -25.97 -2.38
N ALA A 202 6.20 -26.80 -3.31
CA ALA A 202 6.82 -28.10 -3.63
C ALA A 202 7.94 -28.03 -4.69
N ARG A 203 8.19 -26.85 -5.30
CA ARG A 203 9.23 -26.66 -6.33
C ARG A 203 10.64 -26.60 -5.72
N ALA A 204 11.65 -27.10 -6.43
CA ALA A 204 13.05 -27.11 -5.98
C ALA A 204 13.69 -25.72 -5.95
N PHE A 205 13.30 -24.87 -6.90
CA PHE A 205 13.57 -23.44 -6.93
C PHE A 205 12.41 -22.74 -7.61
N ASP A 206 12.32 -21.42 -7.47
CA ASP A 206 11.31 -20.65 -8.18
C ASP A 206 11.59 -20.66 -9.69
N ASN A 207 10.80 -21.38 -10.48
CA ASN A 207 11.01 -21.53 -11.92
C ASN A 207 9.88 -20.95 -12.77
N PHE A 208 8.97 -20.17 -12.19
CA PHE A 208 7.77 -19.68 -12.87
C PHE A 208 7.57 -18.19 -12.59
N GLN A 209 7.47 -17.38 -13.66
CA GLN A 209 7.19 -15.94 -13.61
C GLN A 209 5.91 -15.61 -14.38
N PHE A 210 4.97 -14.88 -13.78
CA PHE A 210 3.83 -14.29 -14.49
C PHE A 210 4.01 -12.81 -14.85
N VAL A 211 3.62 -12.42 -16.07
CA VAL A 211 3.64 -11.02 -16.54
C VAL A 211 2.32 -10.63 -17.19
N ASN A 212 1.62 -9.65 -16.61
CA ASN A 212 0.39 -9.09 -17.17
C ASN A 212 0.68 -8.09 -18.31
N PHE A 213 0.82 -8.62 -19.53
CA PHE A 213 1.15 -7.82 -20.72
C PHE A 213 0.09 -6.76 -21.03
N THR A 214 -1.20 -7.11 -20.94
CA THR A 214 -2.30 -6.18 -21.21
C THR A 214 -2.25 -4.95 -20.30
N GLU A 215 -1.99 -5.16 -19.01
CA GLU A 215 -1.91 -4.08 -18.03
C GLU A 215 -0.77 -3.12 -18.37
N ILE A 216 0.44 -3.63 -18.60
CA ILE A 216 1.60 -2.81 -18.96
C ILE A 216 1.33 -2.02 -20.26
N MET A 217 0.78 -2.68 -21.27
CA MET A 217 0.48 -2.04 -22.55
C MET A 217 -0.66 -1.01 -22.46
N SER A 218 -1.53 -1.11 -21.45
CA SER A 218 -2.64 -0.17 -21.23
C SER A 218 -2.24 1.15 -20.56
N LYS A 219 -1.08 1.22 -19.89
CA LYS A 219 -0.60 2.41 -19.15
C LYS A 219 -0.52 3.65 -20.05
N ASN A 220 -0.80 4.84 -19.54
CA ASN A 220 -0.69 6.08 -20.32
C ASN A 220 0.74 6.67 -20.29
N VAL A 221 1.72 5.89 -20.76
CA VAL A 221 3.14 6.26 -20.88
C VAL A 221 3.62 6.05 -22.33
N ASP A 222 4.82 6.52 -22.66
CA ASP A 222 5.38 6.34 -24.00
C ASP A 222 5.57 4.86 -24.38
N HIS A 223 5.35 4.52 -25.65
CA HIS A 223 5.38 3.13 -26.14
C HIS A 223 6.72 2.44 -25.87
N SER A 224 7.84 3.17 -26.01
CA SER A 224 9.18 2.64 -25.74
C SER A 224 9.38 2.26 -24.28
N ARG A 225 8.76 3.03 -23.35
CA ARG A 225 8.82 2.75 -21.91
C ARG A 225 7.98 1.52 -21.55
N LYS A 226 6.84 1.32 -22.20
CA LYS A 226 6.02 0.10 -22.02
C LYS A 226 6.75 -1.15 -22.48
N GLU A 227 7.40 -1.09 -23.64
CA GLU A 227 8.22 -2.20 -24.17
C GLU A 227 9.35 -2.53 -23.19
N ALA A 228 10.06 -1.51 -22.68
CA ALA A 228 11.13 -1.69 -21.71
C ALA A 228 10.64 -2.23 -20.35
N GLU A 229 9.49 -1.76 -19.87
CA GLU A 229 8.87 -2.23 -18.63
C GLU A 229 8.45 -3.70 -18.75
N PHE A 230 7.77 -4.07 -19.85
CA PHE A 230 7.41 -5.45 -20.11
C PHE A 230 8.63 -6.37 -20.22
N ALA A 231 9.69 -5.92 -20.91
CA ALA A 231 10.93 -6.66 -21.02
C ALA A 231 11.60 -6.87 -19.66
N LEU A 232 11.61 -5.84 -18.81
CA LEU A 232 12.16 -5.93 -17.45
C LEU A 232 11.35 -6.91 -16.61
N SER A 233 10.02 -6.82 -16.63
CA SER A 233 9.13 -7.72 -15.88
C SER A 233 9.28 -9.17 -16.32
N ALA A 234 9.38 -9.45 -17.62
CA ALA A 234 9.57 -10.81 -18.14
C ALA A 234 10.96 -11.41 -17.82
N LEU A 235 11.93 -10.57 -17.46
CA LEU A 235 13.32 -10.97 -17.23
C LEU A 235 13.77 -10.82 -15.77
N MET A 236 12.88 -10.39 -14.88
CA MET A 236 13.26 -9.97 -13.53
C MET A 236 13.82 -11.12 -12.71
N GLU A 237 13.23 -12.32 -12.84
CA GLU A 237 13.64 -13.50 -12.09
C GLU A 237 14.68 -14.38 -12.81
N ILE A 238 14.80 -14.27 -14.13
CA ILE A 238 15.72 -15.10 -14.94
C ILE A 238 17.16 -15.17 -14.37
N PRO A 239 17.80 -14.07 -13.92
CA PRO A 239 19.14 -14.14 -13.33
C PRO A 239 19.21 -15.04 -12.09
N SER A 240 18.26 -14.93 -11.16
CA SER A 240 18.22 -15.74 -9.95
C SER A 240 17.85 -17.18 -10.26
N GLN A 241 16.95 -17.41 -11.23
CA GLN A 241 16.55 -18.74 -11.66
C GLN A 241 17.73 -19.48 -12.31
N TYR A 242 18.46 -18.82 -13.21
CA TYR A 242 19.69 -19.38 -13.79
C TYR A 242 20.72 -19.73 -12.72
N GLN A 243 20.96 -18.82 -11.77
CA GLN A 243 21.87 -19.06 -10.65
C GLN A 243 21.45 -20.28 -9.80
N ALA A 244 20.14 -20.44 -9.54
CA ALA A 244 19.63 -21.61 -8.83
C ALA A 244 19.91 -22.93 -9.59
N THR A 245 19.84 -22.94 -10.93
CA THR A 245 20.17 -24.14 -11.71
C THR A 245 21.65 -24.55 -11.58
N LEU A 246 22.55 -23.58 -11.41
CA LEU A 246 23.96 -23.81 -11.12
C LEU A 246 24.15 -24.37 -9.70
N GLU A 247 23.49 -23.77 -8.72
CA GLU A 247 23.59 -24.18 -7.30
C GLU A 247 23.02 -25.58 -7.05
N LEU A 248 21.93 -25.93 -7.74
CA LEU A 248 21.32 -27.26 -7.71
C LEU A 248 22.09 -28.29 -8.55
N ASN A 249 23.13 -27.89 -9.29
CA ASN A 249 23.92 -28.73 -10.20
C ASN A 249 23.07 -29.48 -11.25
N ILE A 250 21.99 -28.85 -11.73
CA ILE A 250 21.11 -29.41 -12.76
C ILE A 250 21.47 -28.92 -14.17
N LEU A 251 22.25 -27.84 -14.28
CA LEU A 251 22.75 -27.35 -15.57
C LEU A 251 23.75 -28.35 -16.19
N GLY A 252 23.58 -28.66 -17.46
CA GLY A 252 24.43 -29.59 -18.22
C GLY A 252 24.27 -31.07 -17.84
N HIS A 253 23.23 -31.43 -17.09
CA HIS A 253 22.96 -32.79 -16.65
C HIS A 253 21.63 -33.30 -17.23
N GLN A 254 21.63 -34.55 -17.68
CA GLN A 254 20.44 -35.27 -18.15
C GLN A 254 19.82 -36.07 -16.99
N SER A 255 18.54 -35.83 -16.71
CA SER A 255 17.82 -36.50 -15.61
C SER A 255 17.39 -37.93 -15.99
N GLY A 256 17.18 -38.19 -17.29
CA GLY A 256 16.63 -39.44 -17.82
C GLY A 256 15.17 -39.70 -17.46
N ASN A 257 14.54 -38.79 -16.70
CA ASN A 257 13.19 -38.93 -16.14
C ASN A 257 12.14 -38.04 -16.84
N ALA A 258 12.53 -37.36 -17.93
CA ALA A 258 11.65 -36.50 -18.69
C ALA A 258 10.56 -37.35 -19.36
N PRO A 259 9.28 -36.92 -19.33
CA PRO A 259 8.23 -37.61 -20.07
C PRO A 259 8.52 -37.48 -21.57
N SER A 260 8.77 -38.59 -22.28
CA SER A 260 9.02 -38.58 -23.73
C SER A 260 7.75 -38.15 -24.48
N ARG A 261 7.61 -36.84 -24.72
CA ARG A 261 6.47 -36.22 -25.38
C ARG A 261 6.84 -35.85 -26.81
N ALA A 262 6.00 -36.24 -27.77
CA ALA A 262 6.17 -35.87 -29.19
C ALA A 262 5.09 -34.86 -29.61
N ALA A 263 5.49 -33.80 -30.32
CA ALA A 263 4.55 -32.82 -30.83
C ALA A 263 3.75 -33.37 -32.01
N LEU A 264 2.46 -33.04 -32.08
CA LEU A 264 1.63 -33.33 -33.25
C LEU A 264 2.03 -32.42 -34.43
N PRO A 265 1.76 -32.82 -35.69
CA PRO A 265 1.87 -31.91 -36.83
C PRO A 265 0.77 -30.83 -36.76
N PRO A 266 0.97 -29.64 -37.36
CA PRO A 266 -0.01 -28.56 -37.32
C PRO A 266 -1.30 -28.96 -38.05
N PRO A 267 -2.49 -28.67 -37.49
CA PRO A 267 -3.77 -29.08 -38.06
C PRO A 267 -4.16 -28.18 -39.24
N ILE A 268 -3.57 -28.43 -40.41
CA ILE A 268 -3.88 -27.75 -41.67
C ILE A 268 -5.02 -28.49 -42.39
N GLY A 269 -6.12 -27.80 -42.67
CA GLY A 269 -7.25 -28.35 -43.41
C GLY A 269 -6.84 -28.86 -44.80
N ARG A 270 -7.06 -30.15 -45.07
CA ARG A 270 -6.84 -30.76 -46.39
C ARG A 270 -7.72 -30.10 -47.44
N GLY A 271 -7.13 -29.24 -48.27
CA GLY A 271 -7.61 -28.99 -49.62
C GLY A 271 -7.43 -30.25 -50.47
N ASN A 272 -8.45 -30.61 -51.25
CA ASN A 272 -8.42 -31.71 -52.22
C ASN A 272 -7.13 -31.71 -53.06
N SER A 273 -6.33 -32.76 -52.92
CA SER A 273 -5.30 -33.15 -53.89
C SER A 273 -5.13 -34.66 -53.85
N SER A 274 -5.81 -35.31 -54.78
CA SER A 274 -5.55 -36.68 -55.21
C SER A 274 -4.07 -36.81 -55.60
N GLY A 275 -3.31 -37.72 -54.99
CA GLY A 275 -1.96 -37.99 -55.47
C GLY A 275 -1.08 -38.78 -54.50
N ARG A 276 -0.91 -40.06 -54.83
CA ARG A 276 0.08 -41.02 -54.32
C ARG A 276 1.38 -40.40 -53.78
N HIS A 277 1.87 -40.86 -52.63
CA HIS A 277 3.06 -41.72 -52.53
C HIS A 277 3.32 -42.11 -51.05
N ARG A 278 3.30 -43.42 -50.76
CA ARG A 278 4.03 -44.05 -49.64
C ARG A 278 5.49 -44.26 -50.08
N PRO A 279 6.43 -44.25 -49.12
CA PRO A 279 7.04 -45.52 -48.67
C PRO A 279 7.10 -45.59 -47.12
N TYR A 280 6.62 -46.64 -46.44
CA TYR A 280 7.34 -47.87 -46.03
C TYR A 280 8.77 -47.59 -45.54
N SER A 281 9.15 -47.84 -44.28
CA SER A 281 9.29 -49.16 -43.63
C SER A 281 9.13 -49.06 -42.09
N SER A 282 8.23 -49.79 -41.41
CA SER A 282 8.45 -51.08 -40.70
C SER A 282 9.71 -51.09 -39.81
N SER A 283 9.65 -51.36 -38.51
CA SER A 283 9.32 -52.66 -37.90
C SER A 283 9.13 -52.52 -36.37
N SER A 284 7.93 -52.79 -35.82
CA SER A 284 7.55 -54.02 -35.09
C SER A 284 8.37 -54.35 -33.83
N PHE A 285 7.75 -54.42 -32.65
CA PHE A 285 7.52 -55.67 -31.91
C PHE A 285 6.52 -55.46 -30.74
N GLN A 286 5.67 -56.48 -30.56
CA GLN A 286 4.48 -56.56 -29.70
C GLN A 286 4.79 -57.06 -28.28
N ARG A 287 3.93 -56.70 -27.29
CA ARG A 287 3.19 -57.63 -26.37
C ARG A 287 2.48 -56.81 -25.27
N ASN A 288 1.15 -56.75 -25.27
CA ASN A 288 0.18 -57.65 -24.59
C ASN A 288 0.10 -57.47 -23.06
N VAL A 289 -1.04 -56.97 -22.58
CA VAL A 289 -1.53 -57.10 -21.20
C VAL A 289 -2.99 -57.60 -21.25
N PRO A 290 -3.46 -58.47 -20.32
CA PRO A 290 -4.68 -59.29 -20.45
C PRO A 290 -6.01 -58.59 -20.08
N LEU A 291 -7.10 -59.26 -20.49
CA LEU A 291 -8.53 -58.92 -20.38
C LEU A 291 -9.18 -59.07 -18.97
N TYR A 292 -10.05 -58.08 -18.63
CA TYR A 292 -11.40 -58.09 -17.97
C TYR A 292 -11.58 -58.71 -16.55
N PRO A 293 -12.73 -58.50 -15.81
CA PRO A 293 -14.07 -57.98 -16.18
C PRO A 293 -14.65 -56.85 -15.25
N GLU A 294 -15.46 -55.91 -15.74
CA GLU A 294 -16.92 -55.94 -16.02
C GLU A 294 -17.82 -55.61 -14.80
N TYR A 295 -18.59 -54.53 -14.91
CA TYR A 295 -19.98 -54.50 -14.46
C TYR A 295 -20.81 -53.56 -15.34
N GLU A 296 -21.79 -54.18 -15.98
CA GLU A 296 -22.84 -53.64 -16.83
C GLU A 296 -23.82 -52.79 -16.02
N THR A 297 -24.42 -51.76 -16.63
CA THR A 297 -25.89 -51.60 -16.57
C THR A 297 -26.41 -50.83 -17.79
N THR A 298 -26.92 -51.60 -18.75
CA THR A 298 -28.06 -51.36 -19.67
C THR A 298 -28.24 -50.00 -20.35
N SER A 299 -28.05 -50.07 -21.67
CA SER A 299 -28.56 -49.19 -22.72
C SER A 299 -30.09 -49.29 -22.87
N GLN A 300 -30.74 -48.16 -23.18
CA GLN A 300 -31.89 -48.17 -24.10
C GLN A 300 -31.66 -47.17 -25.22
N THR A 301 -31.77 -47.71 -26.43
CA THR A 301 -31.60 -47.17 -27.76
C THR A 301 -32.80 -46.34 -28.24
N ALA A 302 -32.56 -45.24 -28.96
CA ALA A 302 -33.07 -45.06 -30.34
C ALA A 302 -32.59 -43.74 -31.01
N SER A 303 -31.90 -43.95 -32.12
CA SER A 303 -31.69 -43.15 -33.34
C SER A 303 -32.42 -41.80 -33.59
N SER A 304 -31.59 -40.79 -33.87
CA SER A 304 -31.63 -39.81 -34.98
C SER A 304 -32.89 -39.65 -35.86
N SER A 305 -33.39 -38.40 -35.95
CA SER A 305 -33.80 -37.81 -37.24
C SER A 305 -33.73 -36.27 -37.25
N SER A 306 -33.00 -35.78 -38.25
CA SER A 306 -33.08 -34.52 -38.99
C SER A 306 -33.99 -33.34 -38.53
N SER A 307 -33.33 -32.17 -38.43
CA SER A 307 -33.74 -30.86 -38.97
C SER A 307 -35.19 -30.35 -38.75
N LEU A 308 -35.31 -29.20 -38.07
CA LEU A 308 -35.96 -27.99 -38.59
C LEU A 308 -35.76 -26.82 -37.60
N TYR A 309 -35.23 -25.70 -38.12
CA TYR A 309 -35.32 -24.37 -37.53
C TYR A 309 -36.79 -23.99 -37.30
N ASP A 310 -37.14 -23.37 -36.17
CA ASP A 310 -37.50 -21.93 -36.09
C ASP A 310 -38.22 -21.60 -34.77
N ARG A 311 -37.68 -20.64 -34.00
CA ARG A 311 -38.46 -19.75 -33.12
C ARG A 311 -37.60 -18.55 -32.70
N LYS A 312 -37.65 -17.51 -33.52
CA LYS A 312 -37.08 -16.18 -33.27
C LYS A 312 -38.13 -15.29 -32.58
N VAL A 313 -38.07 -15.14 -31.25
CA VAL A 313 -38.81 -14.10 -30.52
C VAL A 313 -37.92 -13.51 -29.41
N CYS A 314 -38.01 -12.19 -29.18
CA CYS A 314 -37.31 -11.50 -28.10
C CYS A 314 -37.86 -11.92 -26.71
N PRO A 315 -37.01 -12.33 -25.75
CA PRO A 315 -37.47 -12.80 -24.43
C PRO A 315 -38.01 -11.70 -23.49
N ILE A 316 -37.99 -10.42 -23.89
CA ILE A 316 -38.49 -9.30 -23.06
C ILE A 316 -39.92 -8.90 -23.42
N CYS A 317 -40.27 -8.92 -24.70
CA CYS A 317 -41.59 -8.44 -25.17
C CYS A 317 -42.47 -9.54 -25.77
N LEU A 318 -41.99 -10.78 -25.86
CA LEU A 318 -42.72 -12.02 -26.22
C LEU A 318 -43.57 -11.96 -27.50
N SER A 319 -43.43 -10.93 -28.34
CA SER A 319 -44.32 -10.69 -29.49
C SER A 319 -43.61 -10.37 -30.81
N ASN A 320 -42.33 -9.96 -30.82
CA ASN A 320 -41.63 -9.58 -32.06
C ASN A 320 -40.35 -10.41 -32.33
N SER A 321 -40.11 -10.71 -33.62
CA SER A 321 -38.94 -11.43 -34.14
C SER A 321 -37.71 -10.52 -34.35
N LYS A 322 -36.50 -11.06 -34.13
CA LYS A 322 -35.21 -10.35 -34.26
C LYS A 322 -34.92 -9.97 -35.71
N ASP A 323 -34.69 -8.67 -35.98
CA ASP A 323 -34.05 -8.17 -37.20
C ASP A 323 -32.58 -7.84 -36.91
N MET A 324 -31.69 -8.25 -37.82
CA MET A 324 -30.22 -8.06 -37.76
C MET A 324 -29.77 -7.32 -39.01
N ALA A 325 -29.77 -5.99 -38.97
CA ALA A 325 -28.92 -5.14 -39.81
C ALA A 325 -28.89 -3.69 -39.27
N PHE A 326 -27.76 -3.28 -38.68
CA PHE A 326 -27.39 -1.92 -38.23
C PHE A 326 -28.17 -1.32 -37.04
N GLY A 327 -27.52 -1.33 -35.86
CA GLY A 327 -27.95 -0.55 -34.72
C GLY A 327 -27.62 0.95 -34.88
N CYS A 328 -28.63 1.76 -35.18
CA CYS A 328 -29.07 2.95 -34.43
C CYS A 328 -30.05 3.78 -35.27
N GLY A 329 -31.01 4.43 -34.60
CA GLY A 329 -31.66 5.63 -35.13
C GLY A 329 -33.17 5.53 -35.30
N HIS A 330 -33.90 6.10 -34.34
CA HIS A 330 -35.27 6.59 -34.55
C HIS A 330 -35.38 7.41 -35.85
N GLN A 331 -36.48 7.27 -36.58
CA GLN A 331 -37.36 8.41 -36.89
C GLN A 331 -38.70 8.01 -37.53
N ASP A 332 -39.75 8.58 -36.93
CA ASP A 332 -40.99 9.13 -37.48
C ASP A 332 -41.93 8.27 -38.35
N TYR A 333 -43.22 8.26 -37.98
CA TYR A 333 -44.26 8.74 -38.90
C TYR A 333 -45.51 9.26 -38.18
N THR A 334 -45.91 10.44 -38.62
CA THR A 334 -47.07 11.25 -38.26
C THR A 334 -48.41 10.70 -38.75
N GLY A 335 -49.50 11.08 -38.07
CA GLY A 335 -50.79 11.30 -38.72
C GLY A 335 -51.96 11.60 -37.76
N TRP A 336 -52.33 12.88 -37.55
CA TRP A 336 -53.43 13.55 -38.30
C TRP A 336 -53.86 14.91 -37.66
N ASN A 337 -53.68 15.99 -38.43
CA ASN A 337 -54.56 17.16 -38.62
C ASN A 337 -55.42 17.74 -37.47
N ARG A 338 -55.21 19.04 -37.13
CA ARG A 338 -55.92 20.26 -37.64
C ARG A 338 -55.98 21.40 -36.59
N LYS A 339 -55.32 22.54 -36.86
CA LYS A 339 -55.90 23.89 -37.11
C LYS A 339 -54.85 25.01 -37.02
N ARG A 340 -54.97 25.97 -37.95
CA ARG A 340 -54.10 27.12 -38.23
C ARG A 340 -54.47 28.39 -37.44
N LYS A 341 -53.53 29.37 -37.49
CA LYS A 341 -53.56 30.86 -37.32
C LYS A 341 -52.86 31.30 -36.02
N SER A 342 -51.97 32.30 -35.94
CA SER A 342 -51.82 33.60 -36.63
C SER A 342 -50.39 34.16 -36.36
N ARG A 343 -49.60 34.57 -37.38
CA ARG A 343 -49.15 35.95 -37.72
C ARG A 343 -48.62 36.90 -36.59
N THR A 344 -47.35 37.29 -36.78
CA THR A 344 -46.71 38.64 -36.71
C THR A 344 -46.47 39.41 -35.40
N CYS A 345 -45.17 39.58 -35.05
CA CYS A 345 -44.38 40.83 -34.93
C CYS A 345 -44.84 42.00 -34.01
N SER A 346 -43.99 42.45 -33.06
CA SER A 346 -43.30 43.78 -33.05
C SER A 346 -42.59 44.17 -31.73
N MET A 347 -41.43 44.86 -31.85
CA MET A 347 -40.86 45.93 -30.97
C MET A 347 -40.26 45.51 -29.61
N ILE A 348 -39.00 45.80 -29.24
CA ILE A 348 -38.25 47.08 -29.12
C ILE A 348 -39.07 48.25 -28.57
N ARG A 349 -38.93 48.49 -27.26
CA ARG A 349 -38.91 49.79 -26.56
C ARG A 349 -38.54 49.45 -25.12
N GLN A 350 -37.35 49.75 -24.61
CA GLN A 350 -36.87 51.03 -24.08
C GLN A 350 -35.63 50.63 -23.22
N VAL A 351 -34.47 51.29 -23.13
CA VAL A 351 -34.03 52.67 -23.33
C VAL A 351 -32.52 52.64 -23.65
N THR A 352 -32.10 53.37 -24.67
CA THR A 352 -30.79 54.05 -24.68
C THR A 352 -31.06 55.53 -24.47
N ALA A 353 -30.38 56.16 -23.51
CA ALA A 353 -30.26 57.62 -23.45
C ALA A 353 -29.01 58.03 -22.66
N ARG A 354 -28.00 58.53 -23.41
CA ARG A 354 -27.09 59.66 -23.10
C ARG A 354 -26.16 59.49 -21.87
N LYS A 355 -24.88 59.86 -21.88
CA LYS A 355 -24.19 60.93 -22.62
C LYS A 355 -22.66 60.77 -22.46
N GLU A 356 -21.95 61.30 -23.44
CA GLU A 356 -20.50 61.45 -23.56
C GLU A 356 -19.86 62.32 -22.47
N THR A 357 -18.56 62.10 -22.19
CA THR A 357 -17.42 63.04 -21.98
C THR A 357 -16.31 62.26 -21.24
N GLY A 358 -15.01 62.25 -21.52
CA GLY A 358 -14.09 62.89 -22.46
C GLY A 358 -12.67 62.34 -22.16
N ALA A 359 -11.76 62.38 -23.13
CA ALA A 359 -10.36 61.90 -23.05
C ALA A 359 -9.41 62.89 -22.31
N PRO A 360 -8.05 62.79 -22.31
CA PRO A 360 -7.09 61.69 -22.56
C PRO A 360 -5.94 61.62 -21.50
N ASN A 361 -4.91 60.78 -21.76
CA ASN A 361 -3.46 60.97 -21.51
C ASN A 361 -2.66 60.03 -20.56
N ASP A 362 -1.54 59.58 -21.16
CA ASP A 362 -0.18 59.34 -20.64
C ASP A 362 0.25 58.00 -19.98
N GLN A 363 1.24 57.39 -20.65
CA GLN A 363 2.24 56.40 -20.19
C GLN A 363 3.20 57.01 -19.13
N PRO A 364 4.20 56.29 -18.52
CA PRO A 364 4.48 54.84 -18.40
C PRO A 364 4.88 54.38 -16.95
N ALA A 365 5.05 53.05 -16.82
CA ALA A 365 6.01 52.33 -15.96
C ALA A 365 5.85 52.23 -14.41
N ASN A 366 5.99 50.96 -14.00
CA ASN A 366 6.64 50.43 -12.79
C ASN A 366 5.88 50.29 -11.45
N THR A 367 6.20 49.14 -10.85
CA THR A 367 6.23 48.75 -9.43
C THR A 367 4.95 48.28 -8.73
N TRP A 368 5.00 46.98 -8.37
CA TRP A 368 4.57 46.31 -7.12
C TRP A 368 3.30 46.80 -6.43
N ILE A 369 2.22 45.99 -6.42
CA ILE A 369 1.22 45.98 -5.32
C ILE A 369 0.64 44.56 -5.10
N PRO A 370 0.28 44.22 -3.84
CA PRO A 370 0.06 42.88 -3.29
C PRO A 370 -1.39 42.36 -3.42
N LEU A 371 -1.59 41.13 -2.94
CA LEU A 371 -2.87 40.52 -2.53
C LEU A 371 -3.91 41.55 -2.09
N LEU A 372 -4.94 41.75 -2.93
CA LEU A 372 -6.14 42.50 -2.59
C LEU A 372 -7.36 41.58 -2.71
N VAL A 373 -8.01 41.39 -1.57
CA VAL A 373 -9.37 40.87 -1.40
C VAL A 373 -10.31 41.61 -2.35
N MET A 374 -10.92 40.91 -3.30
CA MET A 374 -12.03 41.44 -4.08
C MET A 374 -13.35 40.97 -3.48
N SER A 375 -13.96 41.88 -2.72
CA SER A 375 -15.38 41.87 -2.39
C SER A 375 -16.21 41.92 -3.68
N PHE A 376 -17.16 41.01 -3.83
CA PHE A 376 -18.25 41.13 -4.82
C PHE A 376 -19.54 41.59 -4.12
N PRO A 377 -20.45 42.27 -4.83
CA PRO A 377 -21.55 43.03 -4.24
C PRO A 377 -22.65 42.10 -3.73
N GLU A 378 -23.02 42.29 -2.47
CA GLU A 378 -24.36 41.96 -1.97
C GLU A 378 -25.34 42.89 -2.70
N ASP A 379 -26.33 42.31 -3.39
CA ASP A 379 -27.58 42.91 -3.89
C ASP A 379 -27.84 42.58 -5.37
N GLU A 380 -28.42 41.40 -5.62
CA GLU A 380 -29.58 41.17 -6.50
C GLU A 380 -29.82 39.64 -6.60
N TYR A 381 -31.06 39.21 -6.39
CA TYR A 381 -31.54 37.82 -6.19
C TYR A 381 -31.43 37.22 -4.77
N VAL A 382 -32.01 37.92 -3.79
CA VAL A 382 -32.65 37.26 -2.64
C VAL A 382 -34.13 37.63 -2.67
N ASP A 383 -35.00 36.68 -3.03
CA ASP A 383 -36.43 36.81 -2.75
C ASP A 383 -36.61 36.75 -1.22
N SER A 384 -36.78 37.94 -0.63
CA SER A 384 -37.50 38.28 0.61
C SER A 384 -37.77 37.15 1.63
N ILE A 385 -37.02 37.15 2.73
CA ILE A 385 -37.42 36.54 4.01
C ILE A 385 -37.45 37.63 5.10
N PRO A 386 -38.60 37.91 5.74
CA PRO A 386 -38.71 38.89 6.85
C PRO A 386 -38.06 38.39 8.15
N SER A 387 -37.67 39.34 9.01
CA SER A 387 -37.01 39.27 10.33
C SER A 387 -37.20 38.01 11.21
N LEU A 388 -36.10 37.58 11.85
CA LEU A 388 -35.76 36.23 12.30
C LEU A 388 -36.30 35.70 13.65
N THR A 389 -37.13 36.42 14.43
CA THR A 389 -37.47 35.97 15.81
C THR A 389 -38.89 35.46 16.02
N THR A 390 -39.82 35.69 15.09
CA THR A 390 -41.23 35.26 15.19
C THR A 390 -41.57 34.01 14.36
N ASN A 391 -40.64 33.57 13.48
CA ASN A 391 -40.87 32.46 12.54
C ASN A 391 -40.50 31.07 13.10
N GLU A 392 -39.59 30.97 14.08
CA GLU A 392 -39.16 29.67 14.63
C GLU A 392 -40.26 28.97 15.44
N ASP A 393 -41.10 29.73 16.17
CA ASP A 393 -42.25 29.18 16.91
C ASP A 393 -43.36 28.66 15.98
N PHE A 394 -43.61 29.36 14.87
CA PHE A 394 -44.57 28.93 13.86
C PHE A 394 -44.10 27.65 13.17
N LEU A 395 -42.82 27.61 12.77
CA LEU A 395 -42.19 26.44 12.17
C LEU A 395 -42.17 25.24 13.14
N THR A 396 -41.88 25.47 14.43
CA THR A 396 -41.91 24.41 15.46
C THR A 396 -43.30 23.80 15.59
N ARG A 397 -44.36 24.62 15.55
CA ARG A 397 -45.75 24.13 15.55
C ARG A 397 -46.08 23.34 14.28
N GLU A 398 -45.64 23.81 13.13
CA GLU A 398 -45.86 23.14 11.84
C GLU A 398 -45.14 21.77 11.79
N ILE A 399 -43.91 21.69 12.30
CA ILE A 399 -43.17 20.42 12.47
C ILE A 399 -43.92 19.49 13.43
N LEU A 400 -44.41 20.00 14.55
CA LEU A 400 -45.13 19.18 15.53
C LEU A 400 -46.44 18.60 14.98
N LEU A 401 -47.16 19.32 14.11
CA LEU A 401 -48.37 18.82 13.45
C LEU A 401 -48.11 17.58 12.57
N THR A 402 -46.87 17.38 12.13
CA THR A 402 -46.46 16.21 11.34
C THR A 402 -46.01 15.02 12.20
N HIS A 403 -46.03 15.13 13.53
CA HIS A 403 -45.55 14.08 14.42
C HIS A 403 -46.70 13.42 15.19
N ASN A 404 -46.90 12.14 14.92
CA ASN A 404 -47.88 11.30 15.60
C ASN A 404 -47.27 9.90 15.78
N PRO A 405 -46.29 9.76 16.70
CA PRO A 405 -45.55 8.52 16.85
C PRO A 405 -46.46 7.40 17.36
N ASP A 406 -46.30 6.20 16.81
CA ASP A 406 -46.92 4.98 17.33
C ASP A 406 -45.89 4.15 18.13
N ASP A 407 -46.27 2.96 18.61
CA ASP A 407 -45.40 2.11 19.44
C ASP A 407 -44.27 1.41 18.64
N ARG A 408 -44.00 1.84 17.39
CA ARG A 408 -42.94 1.24 16.57
C ARG A 408 -41.56 1.59 17.13
N GLN A 409 -40.77 0.55 17.39
CA GLN A 409 -39.38 0.70 17.82
C GLN A 409 -38.42 0.40 16.66
N LEU A 410 -37.45 1.30 16.47
CA LEU A 410 -36.33 1.15 15.53
C LEU A 410 -35.03 1.30 16.32
N ASP A 411 -34.08 0.39 16.12
CA ASP A 411 -32.71 0.56 16.64
C ASP A 411 -31.95 1.60 15.79
N SER A 412 -32.15 2.87 16.17
CA SER A 412 -31.56 4.03 15.50
C SER A 412 -30.03 4.01 15.54
N ASP A 413 -29.41 3.47 16.60
CA ASP A 413 -27.95 3.39 16.74
C ASP A 413 -27.35 2.37 15.77
N MET A 414 -27.91 1.17 15.71
CA MET A 414 -27.44 0.12 14.81
C MET A 414 -27.59 0.53 13.34
N LEU A 415 -28.73 1.15 12.97
CA LEU A 415 -28.94 1.64 11.61
C LEU A 415 -28.02 2.83 11.28
N LEU A 416 -27.75 3.75 12.21
CA LEU A 416 -26.81 4.86 11.98
C LEU A 416 -25.38 4.36 11.76
N GLN A 417 -24.93 3.34 12.49
CA GLN A 417 -23.59 2.74 12.28
C GLN A 417 -23.43 2.17 10.85
N LEU A 418 -24.49 1.55 10.31
CA LEU A 418 -24.49 1.07 8.92
C LEU A 418 -24.40 2.23 7.93
N VAL A 419 -25.14 3.31 8.18
CA VAL A 419 -25.12 4.54 7.37
C VAL A 419 -23.74 5.19 7.38
N GLU A 420 -23.10 5.32 8.54
CA GLU A 420 -21.74 5.85 8.67
C GLU A 420 -20.72 5.04 7.88
N SER A 421 -20.78 3.70 7.98
CA SER A 421 -19.88 2.84 7.21
C SER A 421 -20.04 3.04 5.70
N THR A 422 -21.27 3.27 5.23
CA THR A 422 -21.56 3.53 3.81
C THR A 422 -20.99 4.87 3.35
N PHE A 423 -21.08 5.93 4.16
CA PHE A 423 -20.51 7.24 3.82
C PHE A 423 -18.97 7.26 3.94
N CYS A 424 -18.37 6.54 4.89
CA CYS A 424 -16.92 6.42 5.03
C CYS A 424 -16.29 5.72 3.82
N SER A 425 -16.83 4.56 3.40
CA SER A 425 -16.37 3.86 2.20
C SER A 425 -16.53 4.69 0.91
N ALA A 426 -17.47 5.64 0.89
CA ALA A 426 -17.71 6.54 -0.23
C ALA A 426 -16.74 7.74 -0.27
N THR A 427 -16.18 8.20 0.85
CA THR A 427 -15.49 9.50 0.93
C THR A 427 -13.95 9.43 0.88
N GLU A 428 -13.36 8.25 0.92
CA GLU A 428 -11.92 8.06 0.73
C GLU A 428 -11.51 8.29 -0.74
N ASN A 429 -11.00 9.48 -1.02
CA ASN A 429 -10.03 9.68 -2.11
C ASN A 429 -8.69 9.17 -1.59
N VAL A 430 -8.39 7.90 -1.88
CA VAL A 430 -7.16 7.24 -1.47
C VAL A 430 -5.98 7.82 -2.26
N ILE A 431 -5.33 8.84 -1.69
CA ILE A 431 -3.98 9.23 -2.07
C ILE A 431 -3.06 8.19 -1.42
N GLY A 432 -2.57 7.22 -2.20
CA GLY A 432 -1.38 6.45 -1.84
C GLY A 432 -1.49 4.93 -1.61
N LEU A 433 -2.51 4.22 -2.08
CA LEU A 433 -2.51 2.75 -2.09
C LEU A 433 -2.42 2.20 -3.51
N GLN A 434 -1.24 1.71 -3.88
CA GLN A 434 -1.04 0.77 -4.98
C GLN A 434 -1.21 -0.67 -4.45
N SER A 435 -2.45 -1.13 -4.32
CA SER A 435 -2.79 -2.56 -4.22
C SER A 435 -4.29 -2.74 -4.47
N GLY A 436 -4.66 -3.25 -5.65
CA GLY A 436 -6.05 -3.32 -6.14
C GLY A 436 -6.86 -4.54 -5.69
N ALA A 437 -6.23 -5.57 -5.13
CA ALA A 437 -6.92 -6.85 -4.83
C ALA A 437 -7.69 -6.82 -3.49
N CYS A 438 -7.08 -6.27 -2.44
CA CYS A 438 -7.69 -6.23 -1.11
C CYS A 438 -8.91 -5.29 -1.03
N PHE A 439 -8.90 -4.20 -1.82
CA PHE A 439 -9.98 -3.21 -1.86
C PHE A 439 -11.27 -3.77 -2.51
N HIS A 440 -11.12 -4.61 -3.54
CA HIS A 440 -12.26 -5.15 -4.28
C HIS A 440 -12.99 -6.26 -3.49
N GLU A 441 -12.26 -7.04 -2.68
CA GLU A 441 -12.84 -8.06 -1.81
C GLU A 441 -13.42 -7.47 -0.52
N PHE A 442 -12.78 -6.43 0.04
CA PHE A 442 -13.28 -5.68 1.19
C PHE A 442 -14.58 -4.93 0.86
N CYS A 443 -14.64 -4.19 -0.26
CA CYS A 443 -15.85 -3.49 -0.68
C CYS A 443 -16.98 -4.47 -1.07
N ASN A 444 -16.69 -5.60 -1.74
CA ASN A 444 -17.74 -6.58 -2.07
C ASN A 444 -18.23 -7.35 -0.84
N ARG A 445 -17.37 -7.72 0.12
CA ARG A 445 -17.81 -8.37 1.38
C ARG A 445 -18.59 -7.40 2.27
N VAL A 446 -18.18 -6.13 2.37
CA VAL A 446 -18.87 -5.14 3.21
C VAL A 446 -20.19 -4.67 2.58
N PHE A 447 -20.27 -4.45 1.26
CA PHE A 447 -21.52 -4.05 0.61
C PHE A 447 -22.48 -5.23 0.38
N ALA A 448 -22.03 -6.41 -0.05
CA ALA A 448 -22.92 -7.55 -0.30
C ALA A 448 -23.44 -8.16 1.02
N ALA A 449 -22.60 -8.28 2.06
CA ALA A 449 -23.02 -8.84 3.33
C ALA A 449 -23.90 -7.88 4.16
N LYS A 450 -23.85 -6.55 3.96
CA LYS A 450 -24.67 -5.59 4.74
C LYS A 450 -25.92 -5.08 4.01
N LEU A 451 -25.99 -5.10 2.68
CA LEU A 451 -27.27 -4.87 1.98
C LEU A 451 -28.23 -6.05 2.17
N ASP A 452 -27.68 -7.28 2.30
CA ASP A 452 -28.45 -8.44 2.74
C ASP A 452 -28.92 -8.22 4.19
N VAL A 453 -28.12 -7.72 5.13
CA VAL A 453 -28.60 -7.41 6.51
C VAL A 453 -29.75 -6.38 6.55
N ILE A 454 -29.78 -5.41 5.63
CA ILE A 454 -30.91 -4.46 5.50
C ILE A 454 -32.14 -5.12 4.83
N SER A 455 -31.94 -6.20 4.05
CA SER A 455 -32.98 -6.90 3.28
C SER A 455 -33.47 -8.21 3.92
N THR A 456 -32.68 -8.82 4.82
CA THR A 456 -32.91 -10.10 5.49
C THR A 456 -32.91 -9.91 7.02
N GLY A 457 -34.00 -9.35 7.53
CA GLY A 457 -34.69 -9.88 8.71
C GLY A 457 -34.10 -9.75 10.13
N ASN A 458 -33.08 -8.94 10.42
CA ASN A 458 -32.54 -8.83 11.80
C ASN A 458 -32.67 -7.45 12.48
N ILE A 459 -33.29 -6.45 11.85
CA ILE A 459 -33.71 -5.20 12.52
C ILE A 459 -35.22 -5.28 12.68
N ASP A 460 -35.68 -5.89 13.78
CA ASP A 460 -37.10 -6.07 14.04
C ASP A 460 -37.78 -4.71 14.26
N LEU A 461 -38.70 -4.35 13.36
CA LEU A 461 -39.62 -3.24 13.58
C LEU A 461 -40.81 -3.79 14.38
N VAL A 462 -40.71 -3.73 15.70
CA VAL A 462 -41.80 -4.21 16.58
C VAL A 462 -43.05 -3.38 16.30
N GLY A 463 -44.09 -4.01 15.73
CA GLY A 463 -45.42 -3.38 15.52
C GLY A 463 -45.78 -2.95 14.07
N SER A 464 -45.01 -3.30 13.03
CA SER A 464 -45.32 -2.97 11.62
C SER A 464 -45.33 -4.20 10.70
N GLU A 465 -46.30 -4.29 9.78
CA GLU A 465 -46.35 -5.35 8.74
C GLU A 465 -45.41 -5.07 7.54
N GLU A 466 -44.90 -3.84 7.37
CA GLU A 466 -43.99 -3.47 6.25
C GLU A 466 -42.49 -3.52 6.64
N PRO A 467 -41.60 -4.06 5.78
CA PRO A 467 -40.16 -4.13 6.03
C PRO A 467 -39.46 -2.76 5.87
N ILE A 468 -38.42 -2.52 6.67
CA ILE A 468 -37.63 -1.26 6.71
C ILE A 468 -37.07 -0.86 5.34
N SER A 469 -36.63 -1.85 4.54
CA SER A 469 -36.10 -1.64 3.19
C SER A 469 -37.12 -0.99 2.24
N LEU A 470 -38.41 -1.30 2.40
CA LEU A 470 -39.50 -0.68 1.64
C LEU A 470 -39.67 0.78 2.04
N THR A 471 -39.59 1.11 3.33
CA THR A 471 -39.67 2.48 3.85
C THR A 471 -38.51 3.33 3.35
N ILE A 472 -37.27 2.82 3.39
CA ILE A 472 -36.07 3.49 2.83
C ILE A 472 -36.23 3.72 1.32
N SER A 473 -36.78 2.75 0.59
CA SER A 473 -37.04 2.90 -0.85
C SER A 473 -38.10 3.95 -1.17
N LYS A 474 -39.20 4.00 -0.39
CA LYS A 474 -40.26 5.02 -0.52
C LYS A 474 -39.69 6.43 -0.31
N ILE A 475 -38.88 6.62 0.75
CA ILE A 475 -38.23 7.90 1.05
C ILE A 475 -37.23 8.29 -0.04
N SER A 476 -36.38 7.36 -0.49
CA SER A 476 -35.41 7.59 -1.56
C SER A 476 -36.11 8.01 -2.87
N ASN A 477 -37.23 7.38 -3.22
CA ASN A 477 -38.02 7.75 -4.39
C ASN A 477 -38.63 9.14 -4.25
N GLU A 478 -39.16 9.50 -3.07
CA GLU A 478 -39.71 10.84 -2.80
C GLU A 478 -38.63 11.93 -2.91
N MET A 479 -37.42 11.65 -2.41
CA MET A 479 -36.27 12.55 -2.55
C MET A 479 -35.85 12.77 -4.01
N LEU A 480 -36.05 11.76 -4.88
CA LEU A 480 -35.66 11.79 -6.30
C LEU A 480 -36.79 12.25 -7.24
N SER A 481 -38.05 12.21 -6.82
CA SER A 481 -39.20 12.62 -7.63
C SER A 481 -39.37 14.15 -7.63
N GLY A 482 -38.84 14.80 -8.68
CA GLY A 482 -39.22 16.16 -9.11
C GLY A 482 -38.05 17.12 -9.35
N CYS A 483 -37.86 17.56 -10.60
CA CYS A 483 -36.96 18.66 -10.96
C CYS A 483 -37.42 19.99 -10.33
N PHE A 484 -36.48 20.74 -9.75
CA PHE A 484 -36.69 22.00 -9.02
C PHE A 484 -36.99 23.20 -9.94
N GLU A 485 -38.10 23.14 -10.68
CA GLU A 485 -38.70 24.34 -11.26
C GLU A 485 -39.96 24.70 -10.45
N GLY A 486 -39.74 25.36 -9.31
CA GLY A 486 -40.79 26.10 -8.60
C GLY A 486 -41.41 25.50 -7.34
N GLU A 487 -40.99 24.32 -6.85
CA GLU A 487 -41.48 23.77 -5.57
C GLU A 487 -40.59 24.15 -4.37
N ASN A 488 -41.22 24.68 -3.31
CA ASN A 488 -40.55 25.16 -2.09
C ASN A 488 -39.96 23.98 -1.28
N LEU A 489 -38.64 23.96 -1.08
CA LEU A 489 -37.88 22.98 -0.28
C LEU A 489 -38.47 22.75 1.13
N HIS A 490 -39.06 23.79 1.72
CA HIS A 490 -39.77 23.70 3.00
C HIS A 490 -40.94 22.70 2.94
N ARG A 491 -41.76 22.78 1.88
CA ARG A 491 -42.93 21.91 1.68
C ARG A 491 -42.53 20.45 1.53
N LYS A 492 -41.45 20.16 0.78
CA LYS A 492 -40.92 18.80 0.65
C LYS A 492 -40.36 18.26 1.98
N THR A 493 -39.77 19.12 2.79
CA THR A 493 -39.30 18.75 4.13
C THR A 493 -40.47 18.34 5.04
N LEU A 494 -41.60 19.06 4.97
CA LEU A 494 -42.82 18.72 5.70
C LEU A 494 -43.48 17.43 5.19
N ILE A 495 -43.50 17.18 3.88
CA ILE A 495 -43.98 15.92 3.30
C ILE A 495 -43.15 14.74 3.80
N LEU A 496 -41.82 14.85 3.84
CA LEU A 496 -40.96 13.81 4.41
C LEU A 496 -41.24 13.58 5.90
N LEU A 497 -41.47 14.64 6.67
CA LEU A 497 -41.83 14.54 8.08
C LEU A 497 -43.18 13.86 8.30
N GLU A 498 -44.16 14.13 7.42
CA GLU A 498 -45.50 13.52 7.44
C GLU A 498 -45.46 12.04 7.05
N MET A 499 -44.66 11.68 6.04
CA MET A 499 -44.40 10.28 5.66
C MET A 499 -43.78 9.48 6.80
N LEU A 500 -42.97 10.15 7.63
CA LEU A 500 -42.31 9.55 8.80
C LEU A 500 -43.05 9.84 10.11
N SER A 501 -44.30 10.30 10.06
CA SER A 501 -45.05 10.82 11.21
C SER A 501 -45.10 9.86 12.40
N HIS A 502 -45.22 8.56 12.11
CA HIS A 502 -45.28 7.45 13.07
C HIS A 502 -43.97 7.13 13.79
N TYR A 503 -42.84 7.63 13.30
CA TYR A 503 -41.53 7.37 13.90
C TYR A 503 -41.15 8.43 14.94
N ARG A 504 -40.34 8.01 15.93
CA ARG A 504 -39.63 8.91 16.85
C ARG A 504 -38.62 9.79 16.11
N TRP A 505 -38.20 10.91 16.71
CA TRP A 505 -37.35 11.90 16.05
C TRP A 505 -35.99 11.37 15.62
N ASP A 506 -35.37 10.52 16.44
CA ASP A 506 -34.14 9.80 16.10
C ASP A 506 -34.34 8.87 14.89
N ALA A 507 -35.39 8.05 14.91
CA ALA A 507 -35.72 7.14 13.83
C ALA A 507 -36.03 7.86 12.50
N LYS A 508 -36.74 9.00 12.55
CA LYS A 508 -37.03 9.86 11.39
C LYS A 508 -35.74 10.30 10.69
N VAL A 509 -34.75 10.74 11.46
CA VAL A 509 -33.49 11.26 10.92
C VAL A 509 -32.62 10.13 10.36
N VAL A 510 -32.53 9.00 11.08
CA VAL A 510 -31.70 7.86 10.65
C VAL A 510 -32.27 7.19 9.39
N LEU A 511 -33.59 7.05 9.26
CA LEU A 511 -34.23 6.51 8.03
C LEU A 511 -34.01 7.42 6.82
N ALA A 512 -34.06 8.73 7.01
CA ALA A 512 -33.77 9.68 5.94
C ALA A 512 -32.28 9.69 5.55
N LEU A 513 -31.36 9.60 6.51
CA LEU A 513 -29.93 9.47 6.25
C LEU A 513 -29.59 8.14 5.55
N ALA A 514 -30.25 7.04 5.92
CA ALA A 514 -30.12 5.75 5.23
C ALA A 514 -30.58 5.84 3.77
N SER A 515 -31.66 6.58 3.50
CA SER A 515 -32.17 6.83 2.15
C SER A 515 -31.19 7.68 1.32
N LEU A 516 -30.55 8.68 1.94
CA LEU A 516 -29.48 9.45 1.32
C LEU A 516 -28.24 8.59 1.05
N ALA A 517 -27.82 7.76 2.01
CA ALA A 517 -26.67 6.86 1.89
C ALA A 517 -26.86 5.83 0.77
N CYS A 518 -28.07 5.26 0.62
CA CYS A 518 -28.40 4.39 -0.51
C CYS A 518 -28.27 5.12 -1.86
N SER A 519 -28.70 6.38 -1.92
CA SER A 519 -28.68 7.18 -3.15
C SER A 519 -27.27 7.68 -3.50
N PHE A 520 -26.51 8.11 -2.49
CA PHE A 520 -25.15 8.64 -2.62
C PHE A 520 -24.11 7.52 -2.77
N GLY A 521 -24.21 6.44 -1.99
CA GLY A 521 -23.32 5.28 -2.07
C GLY A 521 -23.34 4.64 -3.46
N LEU A 522 -24.52 4.49 -4.07
CA LEU A 522 -24.63 4.02 -5.46
C LEU A 522 -24.01 4.99 -6.47
N PHE A 523 -24.14 6.31 -6.28
CA PHE A 523 -23.55 7.31 -7.17
C PHE A 523 -22.01 7.33 -7.06
N GLN A 524 -21.48 7.30 -5.85
CA GLN A 524 -20.05 7.32 -5.57
C GLN A 524 -19.35 6.02 -5.97
N LEU A 525 -19.98 4.86 -5.71
CA LEU A 525 -19.47 3.56 -6.15
C LEU A 525 -19.35 3.50 -7.68
N ILE A 526 -20.33 4.05 -8.40
CA ILE A 526 -20.26 4.18 -9.86
C ILE A 526 -19.13 5.15 -10.28
N LEU A 527 -18.91 6.24 -9.55
CA LEU A 527 -17.89 7.24 -9.84
C LEU A 527 -16.45 6.77 -9.52
N GLN A 528 -16.28 5.92 -8.51
CA GLN A 528 -15.01 5.29 -8.14
C GLN A 528 -14.70 4.10 -9.05
N LEU A 529 -15.69 3.27 -9.35
CA LEU A 529 -15.50 2.06 -10.15
C LEU A 529 -15.59 2.31 -11.67
N GLN A 530 -15.91 3.51 -12.14
CA GLN A 530 -16.03 3.78 -13.59
C GLN A 530 -14.71 3.63 -14.37
N SER A 531 -13.56 3.80 -13.71
CA SER A 531 -12.22 3.56 -14.29
C SER A 531 -11.88 2.08 -14.36
N ASP A 532 -12.28 1.32 -13.33
CA ASP A 532 -11.74 -0.03 -13.06
C ASP A 532 -12.75 -1.15 -13.33
N ASN A 533 -14.05 -0.83 -13.42
CA ASN A 533 -15.14 -1.78 -13.61
C ASN A 533 -16.03 -1.39 -14.80
N ALA A 534 -16.04 -2.21 -15.85
CA ALA A 534 -16.77 -1.96 -17.09
C ALA A 534 -18.31 -1.91 -16.91
N LEU A 535 -18.86 -2.65 -15.95
CA LEU A 535 -20.29 -2.59 -15.60
C LEU A 535 -20.58 -1.24 -14.93
N ALA A 536 -19.75 -0.81 -13.99
CA ALA A 536 -19.86 0.52 -13.37
C ALA A 536 -19.65 1.64 -14.40
N GLY A 537 -18.73 1.51 -15.35
CA GLY A 537 -18.55 2.47 -16.46
C GLY A 537 -19.74 2.52 -17.44
N SER A 538 -20.41 1.38 -17.66
CA SER A 538 -21.66 1.31 -18.44
C SER A 538 -22.84 1.89 -17.67
N LEU A 539 -22.95 1.60 -16.37
CA LEU A 539 -23.90 2.20 -15.45
C LEU A 539 -23.67 3.70 -15.30
N ALA A 540 -22.42 4.17 -15.32
CA ALA A 540 -22.05 5.59 -15.32
C ALA A 540 -22.55 6.27 -16.60
N MET A 541 -22.42 5.63 -17.76
CA MET A 541 -23.02 6.13 -19.01
C MET A 541 -24.56 6.16 -18.97
N ILE A 542 -25.20 5.10 -18.46
CA ILE A 542 -26.66 5.00 -18.38
C ILE A 542 -27.25 5.99 -17.37
N LYS A 543 -26.63 6.09 -16.18
CA LYS A 543 -27.04 6.99 -15.09
C LYS A 543 -26.48 8.41 -15.19
N ARG A 544 -25.70 8.69 -16.26
CA ARG A 544 -25.13 10.00 -16.65
C ARG A 544 -24.18 10.60 -15.61
N VAL A 545 -23.26 9.80 -15.07
CA VAL A 545 -22.25 10.22 -14.09
C VAL A 545 -21.03 10.83 -14.81
N PRO A 546 -20.50 11.99 -14.39
CA PRO A 546 -19.37 12.66 -15.06
C PRO A 546 -18.02 11.96 -14.86
N ARG A 547 -17.16 11.99 -15.91
CA ARG A 547 -15.86 11.27 -15.99
C ARG A 547 -14.65 12.03 -15.44
N ALA A 548 -14.77 13.30 -15.10
CA ALA A 548 -13.65 14.13 -14.65
C ALA A 548 -13.75 14.44 -13.15
N SER A 549 -13.06 13.65 -12.31
CA SER A 549 -13.05 13.77 -10.85
C SER A 549 -12.35 15.05 -10.34
N SER A 550 -11.35 15.56 -11.06
CA SER A 550 -10.55 16.70 -10.63
C SER A 550 -11.27 18.06 -10.66
N MET A 551 -12.34 18.20 -11.46
CA MET A 551 -13.11 19.45 -11.58
C MET A 551 -14.24 19.61 -10.54
N LEU A 552 -14.55 18.58 -9.74
CA LEU A 552 -15.68 18.55 -8.79
C LEU A 552 -15.24 18.47 -7.31
N ASN A 553 -13.94 18.42 -7.04
CA ASN A 553 -13.37 18.26 -5.69
C ASN A 553 -13.89 19.23 -4.61
N PRO A 554 -14.16 20.52 -4.88
CA PRO A 554 -14.67 21.45 -3.86
C PRO A 554 -16.11 21.15 -3.42
N GLU A 555 -16.98 20.72 -4.36
CA GLU A 555 -18.39 20.41 -4.10
C GLU A 555 -18.54 19.10 -3.31
N PHE A 556 -17.74 18.08 -3.64
CA PHE A 556 -17.64 16.85 -2.83
C PHE A 556 -17.12 17.13 -1.42
N LYS A 557 -16.12 18.00 -1.26
CA LYS A 557 -15.63 18.41 0.07
C LYS A 557 -16.72 19.09 0.91
N ALA A 558 -17.50 20.00 0.30
CA ALA A 558 -18.61 20.67 0.97
C ALA A 558 -19.74 19.69 1.35
N LEU A 559 -20.08 18.77 0.44
CA LEU A 559 -21.10 17.73 0.68
C LEU A 559 -20.66 16.75 1.78
N ASN A 560 -19.40 16.33 1.79
CA ASN A 560 -18.84 15.45 2.83
C ASN A 560 -18.84 16.13 4.20
N LEU A 561 -18.46 17.41 4.26
CA LEU A 561 -18.51 18.18 5.50
C LEU A 561 -19.95 18.28 6.03
N LEU A 562 -20.92 18.50 5.15
CA LEU A 562 -22.35 18.59 5.51
C LEU A 562 -22.90 17.25 6.00
N VAL A 563 -22.59 16.15 5.30
CA VAL A 563 -22.97 14.78 5.72
C VAL A 563 -22.41 14.44 7.09
N ASN A 564 -21.11 14.71 7.32
CA ASN A 564 -20.49 14.50 8.63
C ASN A 564 -21.14 15.32 9.74
N THR A 565 -21.56 16.56 9.43
CA THR A 565 -22.26 17.42 10.39
C THR A 565 -23.66 16.89 10.71
N MET A 566 -24.40 16.40 9.69
CA MET A 566 -25.72 15.78 9.88
C MET A 566 -25.63 14.51 10.73
N VAL A 567 -24.64 13.66 10.48
CA VAL A 567 -24.40 12.43 11.25
C VAL A 567 -24.08 12.74 12.71
N LYS A 568 -23.18 13.71 12.98
CA LYS A 568 -22.87 14.17 14.34
C LYS A 568 -24.12 14.67 15.08
N LEU A 569 -24.94 15.51 14.44
CA LEU A 569 -26.16 16.02 15.04
C LEU A 569 -27.19 14.90 15.28
N THR A 570 -27.24 13.89 14.42
CA THR A 570 -28.10 12.70 14.60
C THR A 570 -27.72 11.89 15.83
N LYS A 571 -26.41 11.72 16.12
CA LYS A 571 -25.94 11.09 17.36
C LYS A 571 -26.38 11.85 18.62
N VAL A 572 -26.44 13.19 18.54
CA VAL A 572 -26.94 14.02 19.64
C VAL A 572 -28.46 13.82 19.83
N ILE A 573 -29.22 13.67 18.74
CA ILE A 573 -30.67 13.38 18.81
C ILE A 573 -30.93 11.98 19.38
N ILE A 574 -30.21 10.94 18.92
CA ILE A 574 -30.34 9.56 19.43
C ILE A 574 -30.05 9.51 20.93
N SER A 575 -28.96 10.14 21.38
CA SER A 575 -28.60 10.14 22.80
C SER A 575 -29.65 10.84 23.68
N PHE A 576 -30.26 11.93 23.22
CA PHE A 576 -31.37 12.60 23.94
C PHE A 576 -32.66 11.74 23.97
N GLU A 577 -33.05 11.16 22.83
CA GLU A 577 -34.23 10.29 22.73
C GLU A 577 -34.08 9.01 23.57
N GLY A 578 -32.89 8.42 23.63
CA GLY A 578 -32.59 7.26 24.49
C GLY A 578 -32.78 7.56 25.98
N MET A 579 -32.46 8.77 26.42
CA MET A 579 -32.66 9.22 27.81
C MET A 579 -34.15 9.42 28.15
N SER A 580 -34.94 9.94 27.20
CA SER A 580 -36.38 10.19 27.40
C SER A 580 -37.19 8.90 27.62
N MET A 581 -36.70 7.74 27.17
CA MET A 581 -37.34 6.43 27.35
C MET A 581 -37.12 5.83 28.74
N GLN A 582 -36.03 6.22 29.42
CA GLN A 582 -35.63 5.60 30.69
C GLN A 582 -36.30 6.27 31.91
N HIS A 583 -36.93 7.44 31.72
CA HIS A 583 -37.41 8.29 32.80
C HIS A 583 -38.74 9.00 32.48
N GLU A 584 -39.84 8.25 32.40
CA GLU A 584 -41.21 8.82 32.22
C GLU A 584 -41.77 9.55 33.47
N LEU A 585 -41.01 9.73 34.56
CA LEU A 585 -41.54 10.19 35.86
C LEU A 585 -40.88 11.43 36.48
N VAL A 586 -40.07 12.21 35.74
CA VAL A 586 -39.49 13.44 36.29
C VAL A 586 -39.87 14.65 35.44
N ASP A 587 -40.69 15.53 36.03
CA ASP A 587 -41.06 16.84 35.51
C ASP A 587 -39.83 17.76 35.55
N ASP A 588 -38.94 17.63 34.56
CA ASP A 588 -37.68 18.38 34.49
C ASP A 588 -37.72 19.47 33.42
N LYS A 589 -37.69 20.73 33.87
CA LYS A 589 -37.72 21.94 33.05
C LYS A 589 -36.59 21.98 32.00
N SER A 590 -35.49 21.25 32.21
CA SER A 590 -34.37 21.18 31.26
C SER A 590 -34.72 20.42 29.97
N MET A 591 -35.53 19.36 30.07
CA MET A 591 -35.96 18.54 28.94
C MET A 591 -36.98 19.29 28.07
N ASP A 592 -37.88 20.05 28.70
CA ASP A 592 -38.89 20.84 27.97
C ASP A 592 -38.28 22.03 27.19
N VAL A 593 -37.14 22.56 27.64
CA VAL A 593 -36.36 23.56 26.89
C VAL A 593 -35.58 22.93 25.72
N THR A 594 -35.23 21.64 25.83
CA THR A 594 -34.39 20.95 24.83
C THR A 594 -35.21 20.32 23.70
N LYS A 595 -36.45 19.87 23.97
CA LYS A 595 -37.38 19.29 22.98
C LYS A 595 -37.61 20.15 21.72
N PRO A 596 -37.90 21.47 21.80
CA PRO A 596 -38.05 22.31 20.61
C PRO A 596 -36.79 22.34 19.71
N ASN A 597 -35.60 22.28 20.33
CA ASN A 597 -34.33 22.26 19.60
C ASN A 597 -34.11 20.92 18.87
N ILE A 598 -34.64 19.81 19.39
CA ILE A 598 -34.62 18.49 18.71
C ILE A 598 -35.50 18.50 17.47
N TYR A 599 -36.70 19.11 17.55
CA TYR A 599 -37.62 19.21 16.41
C TYR A 599 -37.01 20.06 15.29
N MET A 600 -36.40 21.18 15.68
CA MET A 600 -35.69 22.06 14.76
C MET A 600 -34.46 21.38 14.15
N ALA A 601 -33.65 20.68 14.95
CA ALA A 601 -32.51 19.90 14.46
C ALA A 601 -32.94 18.85 13.44
N THR A 602 -34.01 18.09 13.74
CA THR A 602 -34.57 17.08 12.83
C THR A 602 -35.00 17.69 11.50
N TYR A 603 -35.74 18.81 11.55
CA TYR A 603 -36.16 19.52 10.35
C TYR A 603 -34.97 20.01 9.50
N TRP A 604 -33.94 20.59 10.12
CA TRP A 604 -32.76 21.06 9.40
C TRP A 604 -31.93 19.92 8.82
N ILE A 605 -31.85 18.76 9.47
CA ILE A 605 -31.20 17.57 8.90
C ILE A 605 -31.98 17.07 7.67
N LEU A 606 -33.30 16.90 7.76
CA LEU A 606 -34.13 16.45 6.63
C LEU A 606 -34.08 17.42 5.45
N ARG A 607 -34.10 18.72 5.73
CA ARG A 607 -33.93 19.76 4.70
C ARG A 607 -32.56 19.70 4.03
N SER A 608 -31.51 19.41 4.80
CA SER A 608 -30.14 19.24 4.30
C SER A 608 -29.98 17.98 3.47
N ILE A 609 -30.65 16.89 3.85
CA ILE A 609 -30.72 15.64 3.09
C ILE A 609 -31.36 15.86 1.71
N LEU A 610 -32.46 16.62 1.66
CA LEU A 610 -33.11 17.01 0.39
C LEU A 610 -32.20 17.90 -0.48
N LEU A 611 -31.47 18.84 0.12
CA LEU A 611 -30.48 19.67 -0.58
C LEU A 611 -29.34 18.83 -1.18
N CYS A 612 -28.78 17.91 -0.41
CA CYS A 612 -27.75 16.97 -0.89
C CYS A 612 -28.28 16.12 -2.06
N SER A 613 -29.50 15.60 -1.94
CA SER A 613 -30.12 14.80 -3.00
C SER A 613 -30.32 15.59 -4.29
N SER A 614 -30.77 16.85 -4.19
CA SER A 614 -30.89 17.77 -5.34
C SER A 614 -29.55 18.02 -6.02
N GLN A 615 -28.50 18.28 -5.25
CA GLN A 615 -27.15 18.53 -5.78
C GLN A 615 -26.59 17.31 -6.51
N ILE A 616 -26.79 16.12 -5.94
CA ILE A 616 -26.42 14.85 -6.58
C ILE A 616 -27.21 14.66 -7.88
N ALA A 617 -28.49 15.04 -7.92
CA ALA A 617 -29.31 15.00 -9.13
C ALA A 617 -28.84 16.02 -10.20
N ASP A 618 -28.45 17.23 -9.79
CA ASP A 618 -27.93 18.27 -10.69
C ASP A 618 -26.57 17.91 -11.28
N LEU A 619 -25.68 17.32 -10.48
CA LEU A 619 -24.39 16.77 -10.93
C LEU A 619 -24.55 15.67 -11.99
N ARG A 620 -25.65 14.90 -11.93
CA ARG A 620 -26.00 13.87 -12.94
C ARG A 620 -26.53 14.46 -14.26
N ASN A 621 -26.87 15.75 -14.30
CA ASN A 621 -27.54 16.38 -15.46
C ASN A 621 -26.63 17.32 -16.29
N LEU A 622 -25.35 17.50 -15.93
CA LEU A 622 -24.40 18.35 -16.69
C LEU A 622 -24.14 17.80 -18.12
N ARG A 623 -24.68 18.47 -19.14
CA ARG A 623 -24.42 18.19 -20.57
C ARG A 623 -23.04 18.70 -21.01
N LEU A 624 -22.17 17.81 -21.49
CA LEU A 624 -21.05 18.19 -22.36
C LEU A 624 -21.58 18.41 -23.78
N GLU A 625 -21.98 19.64 -24.12
CA GLU A 625 -22.19 19.99 -25.53
C GLU A 625 -20.88 19.89 -26.31
N LYS A 626 -20.96 19.45 -27.57
CA LYS A 626 -19.83 19.26 -28.49
C LYS A 626 -19.00 20.53 -28.67
N TRP A 627 -17.67 20.46 -28.49
CA TRP A 627 -16.77 21.55 -28.89
C TRP A 627 -15.56 21.04 -29.69
N ASN A 628 -15.66 21.20 -31.02
CA ASN A 628 -14.51 21.31 -31.92
C ASN A 628 -13.84 22.67 -31.67
N CYS A 629 -12.63 22.72 -31.08
CA CYS A 629 -11.77 23.90 -31.15
C CYS A 629 -10.29 23.54 -30.93
N ARG A 630 -9.41 24.09 -31.78
CA ARG A 630 -8.05 23.59 -32.05
C ARG A 630 -6.91 24.34 -31.34
N SER A 631 -7.14 25.09 -30.26
CA SER A 631 -6.05 25.78 -29.54
C SER A 631 -6.16 25.66 -28.02
N VAL A 632 -5.03 25.27 -27.39
CA VAL A 632 -4.88 24.96 -25.96
C VAL A 632 -5.00 26.21 -25.07
N LEU A 633 -4.65 27.39 -25.58
CA LEU A 633 -4.66 28.63 -24.78
C LEU A 633 -6.06 29.24 -24.58
N VAL A 634 -6.95 29.09 -25.57
CA VAL A 634 -8.36 29.51 -25.45
C VAL A 634 -9.16 28.52 -24.58
N ARG A 635 -8.66 27.29 -24.43
CA ARG A 635 -9.26 26.23 -23.61
C ARG A 635 -9.20 26.54 -22.11
N CYS A 636 -8.15 27.20 -21.63
CA CYS A 636 -8.06 27.62 -20.22
C CYS A 636 -8.92 28.87 -19.94
N ILE A 637 -8.97 29.83 -20.87
CA ILE A 637 -9.69 31.10 -20.65
C ILE A 637 -11.20 30.93 -20.80
N ASN A 638 -11.70 30.13 -21.76
CA ASN A 638 -13.14 29.85 -21.87
C ASN A 638 -13.67 28.91 -20.77
N CYS A 639 -12.83 28.08 -20.14
CA CYS A 639 -13.22 27.27 -18.98
C CYS A 639 -13.36 28.10 -17.70
N LEU A 640 -12.54 29.15 -17.53
CA LEU A 640 -12.63 30.06 -16.39
C LEU A 640 -13.86 30.99 -16.44
N PHE A 641 -14.36 31.33 -17.64
CA PHE A 641 -15.47 32.27 -17.83
C PHE A 641 -16.86 31.63 -18.05
N ARG A 642 -17.00 30.28 -17.99
CA ARG A 642 -18.29 29.56 -18.10
C ARG A 642 -18.61 28.65 -16.90
N TYR A 643 -17.96 28.84 -15.76
CA TYR A 643 -18.47 28.36 -14.46
C TYR A 643 -19.69 29.23 -14.11
N SER A 644 -20.90 28.76 -14.42
CA SER A 644 -22.14 29.53 -14.30
C SER A 644 -22.52 29.82 -12.84
N ASP A 645 -23.16 30.98 -12.60
CA ASP A 645 -23.75 31.43 -11.32
C ASP A 645 -24.50 30.36 -10.50
N LYS A 646 -25.03 29.30 -11.13
CA LYS A 646 -25.78 28.23 -10.44
C LYS A 646 -24.94 27.35 -9.52
N THR A 647 -23.72 26.99 -9.88
CA THR A 647 -22.88 26.06 -9.07
C THR A 647 -22.26 26.75 -7.86
N VAL A 648 -21.93 28.04 -8.01
CA VAL A 648 -21.45 28.89 -6.90
C VAL A 648 -22.59 29.12 -5.89
N VAL A 649 -23.80 29.47 -6.34
CA VAL A 649 -24.99 29.60 -5.47
C VAL A 649 -25.34 28.29 -4.77
N ALA A 650 -25.20 27.14 -5.45
CA ALA A 650 -25.40 25.81 -4.89
C ALA A 650 -24.38 25.47 -3.78
N ALA A 651 -23.10 25.81 -3.97
CA ALA A 651 -22.05 25.62 -2.96
C ALA A 651 -22.23 26.56 -1.74
N TRP A 652 -22.64 27.81 -1.95
CA TRP A 652 -22.98 28.74 -0.87
C TRP A 652 -24.21 28.30 -0.06
N GLY A 653 -25.21 27.70 -0.71
CA GLY A 653 -26.36 27.10 -0.03
C GLY A 653 -25.99 25.94 0.90
N LEU A 654 -25.08 25.05 0.46
CA LEU A 654 -24.55 23.96 1.31
C LEU A 654 -23.73 24.50 2.49
N HIS A 655 -22.90 25.53 2.25
CA HIS A 655 -22.07 26.14 3.27
C HIS A 655 -22.90 26.87 4.35
N SER A 656 -23.92 27.64 3.94
CA SER A 656 -24.84 28.35 4.85
C SER A 656 -25.60 27.38 5.77
N VAL A 657 -26.13 26.30 5.20
CA VAL A 657 -26.85 25.26 5.97
C VAL A 657 -25.90 24.46 6.86
N GLY A 658 -24.67 24.18 6.39
CA GLY A 658 -23.62 23.56 7.19
C GLY A 658 -23.26 24.38 8.44
N ASN A 659 -23.15 25.70 8.32
CA ASN A 659 -22.90 26.58 9.46
C ASN A 659 -24.08 26.60 10.45
N LYS A 660 -25.33 26.58 9.96
CA LYS A 660 -26.53 26.49 10.82
C LYS A 660 -26.60 25.15 11.56
N LEU A 661 -26.31 24.02 10.89
CA LEU A 661 -26.24 22.70 11.52
C LEU A 661 -25.10 22.58 12.52
N SER A 662 -23.93 23.16 12.24
CA SER A 662 -22.80 23.18 13.17
C SER A 662 -23.13 23.96 14.45
N SER A 663 -23.78 25.12 14.31
CA SER A 663 -24.26 25.91 15.45
C SER A 663 -25.36 25.19 16.26
N LEU A 664 -26.26 24.47 15.59
CA LEU A 664 -27.23 23.61 16.27
C LEU A 664 -26.55 22.44 16.99
N CYS A 665 -25.52 21.84 16.40
CA CYS A 665 -24.77 20.73 17.00
C CYS A 665 -24.02 21.15 18.26
N THR A 666 -23.39 22.34 18.26
CA THR A 666 -22.71 22.86 19.46
C THR A 666 -23.73 23.19 20.55
N ASN A 667 -24.80 23.91 20.22
CA ASN A 667 -25.79 24.35 21.21
C ASN A 667 -26.59 23.18 21.79
N LEU A 668 -27.05 22.26 20.94
CA LEU A 668 -27.80 21.07 21.34
C LEU A 668 -26.89 20.08 22.10
N GLY A 669 -25.64 19.91 21.66
CA GLY A 669 -24.66 19.07 22.35
C GLY A 669 -24.37 19.56 23.77
N GLU A 670 -24.23 20.87 23.97
CA GLU A 670 -24.07 21.46 25.31
C GLU A 670 -25.33 21.28 26.18
N HIS A 671 -26.53 21.41 25.61
CA HIS A 671 -27.79 21.22 26.34
C HIS A 671 -28.02 19.76 26.73
N VAL A 672 -27.75 18.81 25.82
CA VAL A 672 -27.83 17.37 26.09
C VAL A 672 -26.77 16.95 27.12
N ALA A 673 -25.54 17.47 27.03
CA ALA A 673 -24.51 17.23 28.05
C ALA A 673 -24.91 17.77 29.43
N LYS A 674 -25.58 18.93 29.50
CA LYS A 674 -26.15 19.47 30.76
C LYS A 674 -27.27 18.58 31.30
N CYS A 675 -28.16 18.07 30.44
CA CYS A 675 -29.19 17.10 30.83
C CYS A 675 -28.57 15.78 31.32
N GLN A 676 -27.53 15.27 30.65
CA GLN A 676 -26.76 14.09 31.08
C GLN A 676 -26.06 14.31 32.42
N GLN A 677 -25.51 15.49 32.65
CA GLN A 677 -24.86 15.86 33.91
C GLN A 677 -25.89 16.00 35.05
N GLN A 678 -27.10 16.49 34.77
CA GLN A 678 -28.19 16.58 35.75
C GLN A 678 -28.79 15.20 36.09
N ILE A 679 -28.96 14.34 35.09
CA ILE A 679 -29.42 12.95 35.27
C ILE A 679 -28.34 12.11 35.97
N GLY A 680 -27.07 12.29 35.61
CA GLY A 680 -25.92 11.65 36.27
C GLY A 680 -25.70 12.08 37.72
N ARG A 681 -26.06 13.32 38.09
CA ARG A 681 -26.01 13.82 39.48
C ARG A 681 -27.02 13.19 40.42
N SER A 682 -28.08 12.54 39.90
CA SER A 682 -29.14 11.97 40.73
C SER A 682 -28.95 10.48 41.08
N SER A 683 -27.92 9.78 40.58
CA SER A 683 -27.79 8.35 40.90
C SER A 683 -26.39 7.72 41.02
N LEU A 684 -25.25 8.37 40.73
CA LEU A 684 -23.98 7.61 40.77
C LEU A 684 -22.68 8.32 41.20
N GLU A 685 -22.71 9.47 41.87
CA GLU A 685 -21.46 10.17 42.25
C GLU A 685 -20.74 9.66 43.52
N ASN A 686 -21.28 8.71 44.29
CA ASN A 686 -20.64 8.28 45.56
C ASN A 686 -20.03 6.85 45.57
N LEU A 687 -20.11 6.07 44.47
CA LEU A 687 -19.59 4.69 44.44
C LEU A 687 -18.36 4.48 43.52
N ASN A 688 -18.24 5.19 42.39
CA ASN A 688 -17.26 4.85 41.35
C ASN A 688 -15.86 5.47 41.55
N LEU A 689 -15.77 6.67 42.15
CA LEU A 689 -14.47 7.34 42.40
C LEU A 689 -13.56 6.53 43.34
N ASN A 690 -14.17 5.81 44.30
CA ASN A 690 -13.45 4.93 45.22
C ASN A 690 -12.95 3.64 44.55
N ALA A 691 -13.55 3.18 43.45
CA ALA A 691 -13.13 1.95 42.76
C ALA A 691 -11.95 2.20 41.81
N GLU A 692 -11.98 3.28 41.03
CA GLU A 692 -10.87 3.66 40.13
C GLU A 692 -9.61 4.03 40.92
N THR A 693 -9.75 4.78 42.03
CA THR A 693 -8.64 5.10 42.93
C THR A 693 -8.01 3.82 43.50
N ARG A 694 -8.83 2.87 43.96
CA ARG A 694 -8.35 1.56 44.46
C ARG A 694 -7.65 0.74 43.38
N TYR A 695 -8.09 0.80 42.13
CA TYR A 695 -7.46 0.09 41.02
C TYR A 695 -6.11 0.73 40.63
N TYR A 696 -6.03 2.07 40.65
CA TYR A 696 -4.77 2.81 40.43
C TYR A 696 -3.75 2.48 41.53
N ASP A 697 -4.17 2.49 42.80
CA ASP A 697 -3.32 2.10 43.93
C ASP A 697 -2.84 0.64 43.81
N LYS A 698 -3.70 -0.26 43.33
CA LYS A 698 -3.33 -1.65 43.04
C LYS A 698 -2.21 -1.72 41.98
N LEU A 699 -2.32 -0.98 40.88
CA LEU A 699 -1.27 -0.92 39.85
C LEU A 699 0.05 -0.39 40.41
N LEU A 700 0.00 0.67 41.23
CA LEU A 700 1.18 1.23 41.90
C LEU A 700 1.87 0.24 42.85
N GLN A 701 1.10 -0.56 43.58
CA GLN A 701 1.64 -1.56 44.49
C GLN A 701 2.25 -2.74 43.72
N MET A 702 1.56 -3.21 42.67
CA MET A 702 1.96 -4.35 41.86
C MET A 702 3.37 -4.16 41.26
N PHE A 703 3.64 -3.02 40.62
CA PHE A 703 4.97 -2.77 40.03
C PHE A 703 6.09 -2.49 41.03
N LYS A 704 5.81 -2.50 42.34
CA LYS A 704 6.82 -2.40 43.42
C LYS A 704 7.16 -3.76 44.03
N GLU A 705 6.33 -4.76 43.82
CA GLU A 705 6.46 -6.09 44.43
C GLU A 705 7.05 -7.08 43.41
N LYS A 706 7.75 -8.10 43.90
CA LYS A 706 8.30 -9.16 43.05
C LYS A 706 7.27 -10.27 42.92
N HIS A 707 6.82 -10.55 41.69
CA HIS A 707 5.87 -11.64 41.42
C HIS A 707 6.61 -12.95 41.10
N VAL A 708 5.84 -14.05 41.13
CA VAL A 708 6.34 -15.40 40.79
C VAL A 708 6.67 -15.47 39.30
N ASP A 709 5.75 -14.98 38.47
CA ASP A 709 5.83 -14.90 37.01
C ASP A 709 5.21 -13.56 36.54
N ASN A 710 5.25 -13.31 35.24
CA ASN A 710 4.70 -12.10 34.62
C ASN A 710 3.17 -12.15 34.38
N GLN A 711 2.49 -13.25 34.71
CA GLN A 711 1.08 -13.45 34.35
C GLN A 711 0.13 -12.59 35.18
N GLU A 712 0.38 -12.43 36.48
CA GLU A 712 -0.43 -11.57 37.36
C GLU A 712 -0.38 -10.10 36.92
N VAL A 713 0.81 -9.65 36.51
CA VAL A 713 1.04 -8.28 36.03
C VAL A 713 0.34 -8.05 34.69
N LEU A 714 0.53 -8.95 33.72
CA LEU A 714 -0.09 -8.83 32.39
C LEU A 714 -1.61 -8.97 32.45
N SER A 715 -2.15 -9.85 33.29
CA SER A 715 -3.61 -10.00 33.48
C SER A 715 -4.25 -8.81 34.19
N THR A 716 -3.50 -8.08 35.02
CA THR A 716 -3.98 -6.85 35.65
C THR A 716 -3.89 -5.64 34.71
N LEU A 717 -2.86 -5.56 33.86
CA LEU A 717 -2.77 -4.53 32.81
C LEU A 717 -3.84 -4.74 31.72
N PHE A 718 -4.10 -5.99 31.35
CA PHE A 718 -4.99 -6.38 30.27
C PHE A 718 -6.12 -7.29 30.80
N PRO A 719 -7.05 -6.74 31.62
CA PRO A 719 -8.07 -7.52 32.29
C PRO A 719 -8.99 -8.25 31.30
N LEU A 720 -9.15 -9.55 31.54
CA LEU A 720 -9.86 -10.51 30.70
C LEU A 720 -11.35 -10.16 30.55
N GLN A 721 -11.74 -9.73 29.35
CA GLN A 721 -13.11 -9.94 28.84
C GLN A 721 -13.14 -11.04 27.76
N SER A 722 -11.99 -11.60 27.37
CA SER A 722 -11.79 -12.60 26.31
C SER A 722 -10.62 -13.51 26.69
N GLU A 723 -10.66 -14.81 26.36
CA GLU A 723 -9.58 -15.78 26.63
C GLU A 723 -8.25 -15.42 25.93
N TYR A 724 -8.33 -14.60 24.87
CA TYR A 724 -7.20 -14.20 24.03
C TYR A 724 -7.17 -12.67 23.86
N PRO A 725 -6.46 -11.93 24.74
CA PRO A 725 -6.39 -10.48 24.68
C PRO A 725 -5.44 -9.95 23.59
N PHE A 726 -4.58 -10.81 23.04
CA PHE A 726 -3.55 -10.44 22.07
C PHE A 726 -3.83 -11.06 20.69
N LYS A 727 -3.19 -10.49 19.67
CA LYS A 727 -3.11 -11.06 18.32
C LYS A 727 -1.70 -10.89 17.76
N ASN A 728 -1.32 -11.75 16.82
CA ASN A 728 -0.07 -11.64 16.06
C ASN A 728 -0.35 -11.23 14.59
N SER A 729 0.70 -11.14 13.77
CA SER A 729 0.62 -10.79 12.33
C SER A 729 -0.29 -11.71 11.52
N SER A 730 -0.39 -12.99 11.89
CA SER A 730 -1.29 -13.95 11.24
C SER A 730 -2.76 -13.84 11.69
N SER A 731 -3.08 -12.84 12.52
CA SER A 731 -4.40 -12.65 13.13
C SER A 731 -4.85 -13.82 14.01
N THR A 732 -3.94 -14.69 14.47
CA THR A 732 -4.30 -15.76 15.41
C THR A 732 -4.50 -15.18 16.80
N GLU A 733 -5.51 -15.70 17.50
CA GLU A 733 -5.85 -15.29 18.85
C GLU A 733 -4.80 -15.84 19.83
N CYS A 734 -4.14 -14.93 20.57
CA CYS A 734 -3.01 -15.25 21.44
C CYS A 734 -3.34 -14.98 22.92
N GLY A 735 -2.98 -15.94 23.77
CA GLY A 735 -3.23 -15.89 25.21
C GLY A 735 -2.09 -15.25 26.01
N ILE A 736 -2.36 -14.85 27.26
CA ILE A 736 -1.31 -14.31 28.16
C ILE A 736 -0.23 -15.38 28.48
N LEU A 737 -0.63 -16.66 28.46
CA LEU A 737 0.26 -17.81 28.70
C LEU A 737 1.40 -17.93 27.67
N GLU A 738 1.25 -17.40 26.46
CA GLU A 738 2.32 -17.41 25.44
C GLU A 738 3.52 -16.53 25.82
N LEU A 739 3.33 -15.62 26.76
CA LEU A 739 4.34 -14.71 27.29
C LEU A 739 4.94 -15.21 28.61
N GLU A 740 4.51 -16.36 29.13
CA GLU A 740 4.98 -16.89 30.41
C GLU A 740 6.50 -17.14 30.40
N ASN A 741 7.19 -16.74 31.47
CA ASN A 741 8.65 -16.89 31.64
C ASN A 741 9.49 -16.23 30.53
N LYS A 742 8.95 -15.23 29.84
CA LYS A 742 9.68 -14.42 28.86
C LYS A 742 9.85 -12.97 29.35
N VAL A 743 10.89 -12.31 28.88
CA VAL A 743 11.01 -10.85 28.99
C VAL A 743 9.99 -10.23 28.02
N VAL A 744 9.11 -9.35 28.51
CA VAL A 744 8.07 -8.71 27.68
C VAL A 744 8.41 -7.23 27.51
N VAL A 745 8.62 -6.82 26.26
CA VAL A 745 8.88 -5.43 25.89
C VAL A 745 7.57 -4.81 25.41
N LEU A 746 6.99 -3.93 26.22
CA LEU A 746 5.79 -3.17 25.89
C LEU A 746 6.17 -1.97 25.02
N LEU A 747 5.89 -2.04 23.72
CA LEU A 747 6.00 -0.90 22.81
C LEU A 747 4.75 -0.03 22.96
N ILE A 748 4.88 1.13 23.59
CA ILE A 748 3.77 2.05 23.82
C ILE A 748 3.93 3.23 22.87
N SER A 749 2.94 3.46 22.01
CA SER A 749 2.96 4.51 21.01
C SER A 749 1.57 5.04 20.71
N LYS A 750 1.47 6.10 19.90
CA LYS A 750 0.21 6.43 19.23
C LYS A 750 -0.21 5.30 18.27
N PRO A 751 -1.51 5.22 17.92
CA PRO A 751 -1.99 4.32 16.87
C PRO A 751 -1.35 4.61 15.50
N GLU A 752 -1.13 5.89 15.21
CA GLU A 752 -0.18 6.33 14.18
C GLU A 752 1.24 6.06 14.71
N LEU A 753 1.87 4.99 14.24
CA LEU A 753 3.24 4.64 14.61
C LEU A 753 4.25 5.70 14.13
N ILE A 754 5.50 5.53 14.52
CA ILE A 754 6.63 6.32 14.00
C ILE A 754 6.65 6.34 12.46
N PRO A 755 7.28 7.36 11.84
CA PRO A 755 7.42 7.44 10.39
C PRO A 755 7.89 6.11 9.80
N VAL A 756 7.41 5.75 8.61
CA VAL A 756 7.63 4.42 8.00
C VAL A 756 9.11 4.04 7.93
N ASP A 757 9.99 5.01 7.65
CA ASP A 757 11.45 4.83 7.61
C ASP A 757 12.01 4.39 8.98
N GLU A 758 11.54 5.00 10.07
CA GLU A 758 11.90 4.62 11.44
C GLU A 758 11.28 3.26 11.80
N LEU A 759 10.03 3.02 11.42
CA LEU A 759 9.34 1.77 11.70
C LEU A 759 10.04 0.56 11.06
N PHE A 760 10.45 0.68 9.80
CA PHE A 760 11.22 -0.34 9.09
C PHE A 760 12.50 -0.68 9.84
N PHE A 761 13.20 0.34 10.33
CA PHE A 761 14.41 0.13 11.09
C PHE A 761 14.16 -0.56 12.44
N LEU A 762 13.10 -0.17 13.15
CA LEU A 762 12.75 -0.80 14.41
C LEU A 762 12.44 -2.28 14.23
N VAL A 763 11.77 -2.64 13.13
CA VAL A 763 11.56 -4.03 12.73
C VAL A 763 12.90 -4.72 12.42
N GLN A 764 13.80 -4.06 11.69
CA GLN A 764 15.13 -4.59 11.40
C GLN A 764 15.94 -4.91 12.68
N GLN A 765 15.91 -4.05 13.69
CA GLN A 765 16.64 -4.29 14.96
C GLN A 765 16.01 -5.33 15.86
N THR A 766 14.70 -5.54 15.74
CA THR A 766 13.97 -6.44 16.64
C THR A 766 13.70 -7.82 16.03
N SER A 767 13.59 -7.90 14.71
CA SER A 767 13.07 -9.07 13.98
C SER A 767 14.03 -9.61 12.92
N ASP A 768 14.69 -8.75 12.14
CA ASP A 768 15.55 -9.18 11.01
C ASP A 768 17.05 -9.15 11.35
N HIS A 769 17.39 -8.95 12.62
CA HIS A 769 18.77 -8.81 13.05
C HIS A 769 19.51 -10.17 13.02
N PRO A 770 20.73 -10.28 12.44
CA PRO A 770 21.46 -11.55 12.30
C PRO A 770 21.70 -12.31 13.62
N GLN A 771 21.75 -11.58 14.74
CA GLN A 771 21.96 -12.15 16.07
C GLN A 771 20.66 -12.55 16.79
N ARG A 772 19.48 -12.36 16.19
CA ARG A 772 18.18 -12.71 16.79
C ARG A 772 18.10 -14.19 17.15
N ASN A 773 18.63 -15.08 16.31
CA ASN A 773 18.62 -16.53 16.54
C ASN A 773 19.27 -16.94 17.87
N LYS A 774 20.14 -16.09 18.46
CA LYS A 774 20.74 -16.35 19.79
C LYS A 774 19.77 -16.15 20.95
N PHE A 775 18.72 -15.35 20.76
CA PHE A 775 17.78 -14.92 21.80
C PHE A 775 16.33 -15.25 21.42
N GLU A 776 16.13 -16.06 20.38
CA GLU A 776 14.81 -16.45 19.90
C GLU A 776 14.02 -17.16 21.02
N GLY A 777 12.78 -16.70 21.25
CA GLY A 777 11.93 -17.18 22.34
C GLY A 777 12.27 -16.68 23.75
N SER A 778 13.34 -15.87 23.92
CA SER A 778 13.75 -15.32 25.23
C SER A 778 13.02 -14.03 25.60
N TYR A 779 12.57 -13.27 24.61
CA TYR A 779 11.75 -12.06 24.79
C TYR A 779 10.71 -11.91 23.69
N GLU A 780 9.63 -11.19 23.98
CA GLU A 780 8.58 -10.86 23.02
C GLU A 780 8.25 -9.37 23.10
N ILE A 781 7.86 -8.78 21.96
CA ILE A 781 7.40 -7.39 21.89
C ILE A 781 5.88 -7.39 21.81
N LEU A 782 5.25 -6.60 22.68
CA LEU A 782 3.80 -6.38 22.71
C LEU A 782 3.51 -4.90 22.45
N TRP A 783 2.84 -4.62 21.33
CA TRP A 783 2.42 -3.27 20.94
C TRP A 783 1.13 -2.86 21.67
N VAL A 784 1.22 -1.74 22.40
CA VAL A 784 0.19 -1.13 23.22
C VAL A 784 -0.10 0.29 22.72
N PRO A 785 -1.03 0.45 21.76
CA PRO A 785 -1.34 1.76 21.20
C PRO A 785 -2.23 2.58 22.16
N ILE A 786 -1.88 3.85 22.37
CA ILE A 786 -2.62 4.81 23.20
C ILE A 786 -2.84 6.10 22.40
N PRO A 787 -4.09 6.49 22.10
CA PRO A 787 -4.37 7.71 21.33
C PRO A 787 -4.04 8.96 22.14
N SER A 788 -3.66 10.05 21.45
CA SER A 788 -3.42 11.37 22.07
C SER A 788 -4.67 11.91 22.79
N SER A 789 -5.86 11.59 22.28
CA SER A 789 -7.14 11.91 22.91
C SER A 789 -7.51 10.92 24.01
N ARG A 790 -8.41 11.33 24.93
CA ARG A 790 -8.96 10.42 25.96
C ARG A 790 -9.75 9.25 25.37
N GLU A 791 -10.25 9.41 24.14
CA GLU A 791 -11.04 8.43 23.42
C GLU A 791 -10.39 8.12 22.07
N TRP A 792 -10.65 6.92 21.56
CA TRP A 792 -10.23 6.49 20.23
C TRP A 792 -11.07 7.13 19.14
N ASN A 793 -10.43 7.88 18.24
CA ASN A 793 -11.11 8.40 17.05
C ASN A 793 -11.07 7.38 15.89
N LEU A 794 -11.73 7.68 14.76
CA LEU A 794 -11.78 6.76 13.62
C LEU A 794 -10.41 6.57 12.94
N ALA A 795 -9.62 7.64 12.82
CA ALA A 795 -8.28 7.58 12.22
C ALA A 795 -7.35 6.71 13.06
N ASP A 796 -7.43 6.81 14.39
CA ASP A 796 -6.69 5.96 15.33
C ASP A 796 -7.00 4.47 15.09
N LYS A 797 -8.27 4.13 14.91
CA LYS A 797 -8.70 2.74 14.68
C LYS A 797 -8.19 2.21 13.34
N ILE A 798 -8.30 3.01 12.27
CA ILE A 798 -7.80 2.65 10.93
C ILE A 798 -6.28 2.43 10.97
N ASN A 799 -5.53 3.35 11.59
CA ASN A 799 -4.08 3.22 11.72
C ASN A 799 -3.69 1.96 12.52
N PHE A 800 -4.38 1.70 13.63
CA PHE A 800 -4.16 0.47 14.40
C PHE A 800 -4.41 -0.79 13.57
N GLU A 801 -5.55 -0.88 12.88
CA GLU A 801 -5.88 -2.03 12.02
C GLU A 801 -4.84 -2.23 10.92
N PHE A 802 -4.38 -1.14 10.29
CA PHE A 802 -3.36 -1.20 9.24
C PHE A 802 -2.03 -1.80 9.70
N PHE A 803 -1.52 -1.39 10.86
CA PHE A 803 -0.20 -1.81 11.33
C PHE A 803 -0.23 -3.15 12.07
N SER A 804 -1.30 -3.43 12.82
CA SER A 804 -1.36 -4.57 13.73
C SER A 804 -1.35 -5.94 13.03
N ASP A 805 -1.77 -5.99 11.76
CA ASP A 805 -1.76 -7.23 10.96
C ASP A 805 -0.44 -7.41 10.15
N ARG A 806 0.43 -6.41 10.14
CA ARG A 806 1.63 -6.37 9.30
C ARG A 806 2.95 -6.42 10.07
N LEU A 807 2.91 -6.06 11.35
CA LEU A 807 4.10 -6.05 12.20
C LEU A 807 4.35 -7.43 12.82
N PRO A 808 5.62 -7.83 12.98
CA PRO A 808 5.98 -9.14 13.52
C PRO A 808 5.76 -9.29 15.04
N TRP A 809 5.27 -8.24 15.70
CA TRP A 809 5.07 -8.18 17.15
C TRP A 809 3.65 -8.57 17.55
N PHE A 810 3.45 -8.94 18.81
CA PHE A 810 2.10 -9.07 19.37
C PHE A 810 1.44 -7.69 19.47
N SER A 811 0.13 -7.63 19.37
CA SER A 811 -0.65 -6.40 19.61
C SER A 811 -1.90 -6.69 20.42
N ILE A 812 -2.39 -5.68 21.16
CA ILE A 812 -3.66 -5.79 21.89
C ILE A 812 -4.82 -5.89 20.89
N ARG A 813 -5.70 -6.88 21.04
CA ARG A 813 -6.80 -7.13 20.10
C ARG A 813 -7.83 -5.99 20.01
N ARG A 814 -8.17 -5.38 21.14
CA ARG A 814 -9.16 -4.28 21.25
C ARG A 814 -8.62 -3.18 22.16
N PRO A 815 -7.69 -2.35 21.68
CA PRO A 815 -7.02 -1.36 22.53
C PRO A 815 -7.96 -0.24 23.02
N TRP A 816 -9.08 0.00 22.35
CA TRP A 816 -10.15 0.89 22.85
C TRP A 816 -10.93 0.33 24.04
N SER A 817 -10.78 -0.95 24.36
CA SER A 817 -11.35 -1.58 25.56
C SER A 817 -10.38 -1.56 26.75
N LEU A 818 -9.19 -0.96 26.59
CA LEU A 818 -8.22 -0.85 27.66
C LEU A 818 -8.77 0.03 28.81
N ASN A 819 -8.58 -0.41 30.04
CA ASN A 819 -9.10 0.28 31.22
C ASN A 819 -8.51 1.71 31.31
N SER A 820 -9.35 2.71 31.53
CA SER A 820 -8.96 4.13 31.60
C SER A 820 -7.94 4.42 32.71
N THR A 821 -7.99 3.68 33.82
CA THR A 821 -7.01 3.74 34.91
C THR A 821 -5.64 3.22 34.48
N VAL A 822 -5.58 2.18 33.64
CA VAL A 822 -4.32 1.67 33.06
C VAL A 822 -3.71 2.70 32.11
N VAL A 823 -4.52 3.29 31.23
CA VAL A 823 -4.05 4.37 30.32
C VAL A 823 -3.52 5.56 31.12
N SER A 824 -4.22 5.95 32.19
CA SER A 824 -3.80 7.05 33.07
C SER A 824 -2.49 6.73 33.80
N TYR A 825 -2.34 5.50 34.29
CA TYR A 825 -1.11 5.01 34.93
C TYR A 825 0.08 5.07 33.95
N ILE A 826 -0.08 4.58 32.72
CA ILE A 826 0.97 4.62 31.69
C ILE A 826 1.40 6.08 31.39
N ARG A 827 0.43 6.99 31.26
CA ARG A 827 0.74 8.41 31.00
C ARG A 827 1.44 9.09 32.19
N GLN A 828 1.06 8.77 33.41
CA GLN A 828 1.56 9.45 34.63
C GLN A 828 2.83 8.82 35.19
N GLU A 829 2.87 7.50 35.38
CA GLU A 829 3.98 6.81 36.04
C GLU A 829 5.08 6.38 35.05
N TRP A 830 4.72 6.06 33.80
CA TRP A 830 5.70 5.73 32.75
C TRP A 830 6.03 6.91 31.83
N ASN A 831 5.52 8.11 32.13
CA ASN A 831 5.81 9.35 31.41
C ASN A 831 5.54 9.30 29.90
N PHE A 832 4.51 8.55 29.45
CA PHE A 832 4.13 8.52 28.05
C PHE A 832 3.46 9.84 27.62
N ASN A 833 4.28 10.73 27.02
CA ASN A 833 3.88 12.01 26.45
C ASN A 833 3.83 11.94 24.93
N ASP A 834 3.09 10.96 24.41
CA ASP A 834 2.83 10.82 22.97
C ASP A 834 4.04 10.40 22.10
N ASP A 835 5.26 10.50 22.61
CA ASP A 835 6.47 9.90 22.04
C ASP A 835 6.54 8.40 22.36
N PRO A 836 6.91 7.55 21.39
CA PRO A 836 6.96 6.11 21.59
C PRO A 836 8.02 5.71 22.63
N ILE A 837 7.64 4.80 23.53
CA ILE A 837 8.52 4.26 24.57
C ILE A 837 8.48 2.73 24.56
N MET A 838 9.57 2.08 24.97
CA MET A 838 9.64 0.64 25.17
C MET A 838 9.85 0.31 26.65
N VAL A 839 8.79 -0.08 27.35
CA VAL A 839 8.85 -0.48 28.77
C VAL A 839 9.16 -1.96 28.86
N VAL A 840 10.19 -2.33 29.61
CA VAL A 840 10.69 -3.71 29.69
C VAL A 840 10.25 -4.35 31.00
N LEU A 841 9.51 -5.45 30.89
CA LEU A 841 9.13 -6.33 31.99
C LEU A 841 10.00 -7.58 31.96
N ASN A 842 10.62 -7.93 33.09
CA ASN A 842 11.32 -9.20 33.20
C ASN A 842 10.34 -10.40 33.33
N GLU A 843 10.89 -11.61 33.44
CA GLU A 843 10.13 -12.87 33.57
C GLU A 843 9.18 -12.90 34.78
N ASN A 844 9.45 -12.08 35.79
CA ASN A 844 8.66 -11.91 37.02
C ASN A 844 7.71 -10.70 36.95
N GLY A 845 7.55 -10.06 35.80
CA GLY A 845 6.66 -8.90 35.61
C GLY A 845 7.16 -7.59 36.23
N MET A 846 8.41 -7.51 36.71
CA MET A 846 8.96 -6.25 37.21
C MET A 846 9.49 -5.39 36.07
N VAL A 847 9.29 -4.07 36.17
CA VAL A 847 9.83 -3.09 35.22
C VAL A 847 11.34 -2.95 35.43
N THR A 848 12.14 -3.33 34.44
CA THR A 848 13.62 -3.23 34.47
C THR A 848 14.17 -2.04 33.70
N ASN A 849 13.37 -1.49 32.78
CA ASN A 849 13.65 -0.26 32.05
C ASN A 849 12.33 0.40 31.64
N LEU A 850 12.17 1.70 31.89
CA LEU A 850 10.99 2.47 31.51
C LEU A 850 11.02 2.91 30.05
N ASN A 851 12.20 2.96 29.42
CA ASN A 851 12.34 3.28 28.01
C ASN A 851 13.62 2.69 27.41
N ALA A 852 13.54 1.44 26.96
CA ALA A 852 14.63 0.75 26.27
C ALA A 852 14.74 1.11 24.78
N MET A 853 13.99 2.10 24.30
CA MET A 853 13.93 2.44 22.88
C MET A 853 15.33 2.72 22.34
N ASP A 854 16.10 3.62 22.97
CA ASP A 854 17.49 3.92 22.53
C ASP A 854 18.40 2.70 22.53
N MET A 855 18.26 1.82 23.53
CA MET A 855 19.06 0.60 23.59
C MET A 855 18.80 -0.30 22.38
N VAL A 856 17.55 -0.41 21.94
CA VAL A 856 17.17 -1.16 20.75
C VAL A 856 17.73 -0.51 19.48
N TRP A 857 17.68 0.82 19.36
CA TRP A 857 18.23 1.52 18.19
C TRP A 857 19.75 1.37 18.06
N ILE A 858 20.46 1.31 19.18
CA ILE A 858 21.92 1.29 19.22
C ILE A 858 22.47 -0.14 19.23
N TRP A 859 22.00 -1.00 20.12
CA TRP A 859 22.58 -2.34 20.29
C TRP A 859 21.71 -3.47 19.75
N GLY A 860 20.46 -3.20 19.35
CA GLY A 860 19.55 -4.22 18.85
C GLY A 860 19.41 -5.40 19.84
N PRO A 861 19.51 -6.66 19.40
CA PRO A 861 19.42 -7.81 20.30
C PRO A 861 20.57 -7.92 21.32
N LYS A 862 21.72 -7.27 21.10
CA LYS A 862 22.83 -7.26 22.09
C LYS A 862 22.43 -6.55 23.39
N ALA A 863 21.41 -5.70 23.32
CA ALA A 863 20.85 -5.02 24.48
C ALA A 863 20.07 -5.95 25.41
N PHE A 864 19.68 -7.16 25.00
CA PHE A 864 18.97 -8.10 25.87
C PHE A 864 19.72 -8.33 27.20
N PRO A 865 19.05 -8.28 28.37
CA PRO A 865 17.60 -8.21 28.60
C PRO A 865 16.99 -6.80 28.68
N PHE A 866 17.60 -5.81 28.03
CA PHE A 866 17.12 -4.42 27.88
C PHE A 866 16.93 -3.68 29.22
N SER A 867 17.67 -4.06 30.26
CA SER A 867 17.60 -3.43 31.58
C SER A 867 18.56 -2.24 31.71
N ASN A 868 18.28 -1.32 32.64
CA ASN A 868 19.19 -0.22 32.98
C ASN A 868 20.56 -0.70 33.46
N SER A 869 20.63 -1.88 34.10
CA SER A 869 21.91 -2.48 34.49
C SER A 869 22.70 -2.96 33.28
N ARG A 870 22.01 -3.58 32.31
CA ARG A 870 22.61 -4.06 31.06
C ARG A 870 23.12 -2.91 30.20
N GLU A 871 22.43 -1.77 30.19
CA GLU A 871 22.90 -0.57 29.52
C GLU A 871 24.26 -0.11 30.05
N LYS A 872 24.44 -0.07 31.38
CA LYS A 872 25.73 0.29 32.00
C LYS A 872 26.84 -0.69 31.62
N GLU A 873 26.55 -1.99 31.65
CA GLU A 873 27.51 -3.00 31.21
C GLU A 873 27.92 -2.84 29.74
N LEU A 874 26.99 -2.46 28.86
CA LEU A 874 27.29 -2.23 27.45
C LEU A 874 28.21 -1.03 27.26
N TRP A 875 27.97 0.06 27.99
CA TRP A 875 28.87 1.21 28.00
C TRP A 875 30.27 0.85 28.54
N GLU A 876 30.36 0.02 29.57
CA GLU A 876 31.65 -0.47 30.12
C GLU A 876 32.39 -1.42 29.15
N GLN A 877 31.65 -2.17 28.33
CA GLN A 877 32.21 -3.07 27.31
C GLN A 877 32.69 -2.30 26.07
N GLU A 878 32.04 -1.17 25.76
CA GLU A 878 32.28 -0.40 24.54
C GLU A 878 33.54 0.47 24.65
N ASN A 879 34.63 -0.01 24.06
CA ASN A 879 35.92 0.68 24.11
C ASN A 879 36.28 1.41 22.80
N CYS A 880 35.49 1.31 21.73
CA CYS A 880 35.82 1.91 20.44
C CYS A 880 34.65 2.76 19.88
N MET A 881 34.91 4.05 19.62
CA MET A 881 33.92 4.96 19.05
C MET A 881 33.44 4.51 17.65
N LEU A 882 34.36 3.97 16.82
CA LEU A 882 34.00 3.54 15.46
C LEU A 882 33.06 2.35 15.50
N ASP A 883 33.35 1.32 16.30
CA ASP A 883 32.46 0.16 16.44
C ASP A 883 31.03 0.58 16.82
N LEU A 884 30.90 1.45 17.83
CA LEU A 884 29.59 1.95 18.28
C LEU A 884 28.77 2.67 17.19
N ILE A 885 29.41 3.46 16.33
CA ILE A 885 28.71 4.25 15.30
C ILE A 885 28.41 3.43 14.04
N ILE A 886 29.32 2.57 13.57
CA ILE A 886 29.18 1.91 12.25
C ILE A 886 28.76 0.44 12.30
N ASN A 887 28.92 -0.25 13.44
CA ASN A 887 28.58 -1.66 13.53
C ASN A 887 27.06 -1.88 13.46
N GLY A 888 26.63 -2.90 12.71
CA GLY A 888 25.21 -3.23 12.52
C GLY A 888 24.50 -2.43 11.43
N ILE A 889 25.15 -1.43 10.80
CA ILE A 889 24.59 -0.69 9.64
C ILE A 889 24.64 -1.53 8.37
N SER A 890 25.74 -2.25 8.16
CA SER A 890 25.88 -3.20 7.04
C SER A 890 26.84 -4.33 7.41
N PRO A 891 26.63 -5.55 6.85
CA PRO A 891 27.52 -6.68 7.11
C PRO A 891 28.99 -6.39 6.77
N SER A 892 29.24 -5.67 5.68
CA SER A 892 30.58 -5.30 5.25
C SER A 892 31.31 -4.41 6.25
N LEU A 893 30.59 -3.48 6.91
CA LEU A 893 31.19 -2.61 7.93
C LEU A 893 31.53 -3.37 9.20
N THR A 894 30.64 -4.26 9.63
CA THR A 894 30.90 -5.16 10.76
C THR A 894 32.17 -5.99 10.51
N GLN A 895 32.34 -6.53 9.30
CA GLN A 895 33.56 -7.24 8.93
C GLN A 895 34.81 -6.37 8.97
N TRP A 896 34.75 -5.11 8.51
CA TRP A 896 35.92 -4.21 8.53
C TRP A 896 36.39 -3.87 9.95
N VAL A 897 35.44 -3.74 10.88
CA VAL A 897 35.73 -3.51 12.29
C VAL A 897 36.37 -4.76 12.92
N GLU A 898 35.79 -5.94 12.68
CA GLU A 898 36.31 -7.23 13.17
C GLU A 898 37.72 -7.54 12.65
N GLU A 899 38.01 -7.18 11.39
CA GLU A 899 39.34 -7.35 10.77
C GLU A 899 40.35 -6.27 11.22
N GLY A 900 39.94 -5.28 12.02
CA GLY A 900 40.81 -4.22 12.51
C GLY A 900 41.38 -3.32 11.40
N LYS A 901 40.61 -3.10 10.32
CA LYS A 901 41.03 -2.25 9.19
C LYS A 901 41.11 -0.77 9.59
N ASN A 902 41.90 0.01 8.84
CA ASN A 902 41.82 1.47 8.91
C ASN A 902 40.59 1.92 8.11
N ILE A 903 39.72 2.70 8.75
CA ILE A 903 38.44 3.15 8.20
C ILE A 903 38.43 4.67 8.21
N CYS A 904 37.98 5.26 7.11
CA CYS A 904 37.69 6.68 6.95
C CYS A 904 36.18 6.85 6.72
N ILE A 905 35.51 7.50 7.67
CA ILE A 905 34.09 7.86 7.57
C ILE A 905 34.02 9.35 7.25
N TYR A 906 33.25 9.76 6.25
CA TYR A 906 33.15 11.17 5.90
C TYR A 906 31.75 11.56 5.43
N GLY A 907 31.39 12.82 5.68
CA GLY A 907 30.10 13.40 5.32
C GLY A 907 30.25 14.73 4.59
N SER A 908 29.38 14.95 3.59
CA SER A 908 29.33 16.18 2.80
C SER A 908 28.05 16.25 1.94
N SER A 909 27.54 17.45 1.67
CA SER A 909 26.48 17.73 0.70
C SER A 909 27.01 18.27 -0.65
N ASP A 910 28.34 18.41 -0.81
CA ASP A 910 28.99 18.97 -1.99
C ASP A 910 29.72 17.88 -2.80
N ILE A 911 29.15 17.52 -3.96
CA ILE A 911 29.73 16.53 -4.87
C ILE A 911 31.12 16.91 -5.40
N HIS A 912 31.43 18.20 -5.54
CA HIS A 912 32.75 18.64 -6.00
C HIS A 912 33.82 18.38 -4.94
N TRP A 913 33.52 18.72 -3.70
CA TRP A 913 34.38 18.42 -2.56
C TRP A 913 34.57 16.90 -2.41
N ILE A 914 33.50 16.11 -2.54
CA ILE A 914 33.55 14.64 -2.48
C ILE A 914 34.50 14.06 -3.53
N ARG A 915 34.46 14.57 -4.77
CA ARG A 915 35.37 14.15 -5.86
C ARG A 915 36.82 14.51 -5.55
N GLU A 916 37.09 15.73 -5.09
CA GLU A 916 38.43 16.20 -4.74
C GLU A 916 39.02 15.40 -3.56
N PHE A 917 38.21 15.15 -2.53
CA PHE A 917 38.59 14.38 -1.37
C PHE A 917 38.95 12.94 -1.75
N ASN A 918 38.11 12.25 -2.53
CA ASN A 918 38.39 10.88 -2.96
C ASN A 918 39.57 10.78 -3.92
N ALA A 919 39.80 11.79 -4.78
CA ALA A 919 41.02 11.86 -5.58
C ALA A 919 42.27 11.91 -4.68
N SER A 920 42.18 12.55 -3.53
CA SER A 920 43.25 12.60 -2.54
C SER A 920 43.42 11.29 -1.77
N ILE A 921 42.33 10.59 -1.42
CA ILE A 921 42.42 9.24 -0.85
C ILE A 921 43.07 8.24 -1.83
N LYS A 922 42.80 8.36 -3.14
CA LYS A 922 43.48 7.54 -4.16
C LYS A 922 45.00 7.71 -4.13
N LYS A 923 45.51 8.91 -3.81
CA LYS A 923 46.96 9.16 -3.61
C LYS A 923 47.49 8.42 -2.37
N ILE A 924 46.73 8.42 -1.26
CA ILE A 924 47.07 7.68 -0.03
C ILE A 924 47.15 6.17 -0.32
N LYS A 925 46.14 5.62 -1.01
CA LYS A 925 46.12 4.20 -1.41
C LYS A 925 47.30 3.85 -2.34
N SER A 926 47.63 4.74 -3.27
CA SER A 926 48.77 4.56 -4.20
C SER A 926 50.12 4.58 -3.48
N ALA A 927 50.22 5.18 -2.29
CA ALA A 927 51.40 5.13 -1.44
C ALA A 927 51.55 3.82 -0.64
N GLY A 928 50.67 2.83 -0.88
CA GLY A 928 50.70 1.52 -0.23
C GLY A 928 50.00 1.47 1.13
N ILE A 929 49.25 2.51 1.49
CA ILE A 929 48.51 2.59 2.77
C ILE A 929 47.12 1.97 2.56
N GLN A 930 46.80 0.95 3.37
CA GLN A 930 45.46 0.35 3.40
C GLN A 930 44.50 1.22 4.20
N LEU A 931 43.46 1.73 3.53
CA LEU A 931 42.43 2.60 4.11
C LEU A 931 41.09 2.36 3.39
N GLU A 932 40.08 1.90 4.11
CA GLU A 932 38.72 1.81 3.58
C GLU A 932 37.99 3.12 3.81
N VAL A 933 37.12 3.50 2.87
CA VAL A 933 36.45 4.80 2.88
C VAL A 933 34.96 4.59 2.71
N ILE A 934 34.17 5.25 3.55
CA ILE A 934 32.73 5.22 3.49
C ILE A 934 32.11 6.61 3.56
N TYR A 935 31.23 6.88 2.61
CA TYR A 935 30.41 8.08 2.59
C TYR A 935 29.12 7.87 3.40
N VAL A 936 28.85 8.78 4.33
CA VAL A 936 27.69 8.72 5.22
C VAL A 936 26.71 9.89 5.06
N GLY A 937 26.78 10.66 3.97
CA GLY A 937 25.82 11.73 3.73
C GLY A 937 26.01 12.96 4.62
N CYS A 938 24.90 13.65 4.91
CA CYS A 938 24.84 14.80 5.82
C CYS A 938 23.65 14.65 6.79
N LYS A 939 23.67 15.40 7.90
CA LYS A 939 22.58 15.44 8.87
C LYS A 939 21.29 15.90 8.17
N ASN A 940 20.20 15.15 8.33
CA ASN A 940 18.93 15.32 7.60
C ASN A 940 19.08 15.19 6.08
N PRO A 941 19.31 13.97 5.55
CA PRO A 941 19.54 13.76 4.14
C PRO A 941 18.28 14.10 3.31
N ASP A 942 18.43 14.93 2.29
CA ASP A 942 17.38 15.35 1.35
C ASP A 942 17.57 14.66 -0.02
N GLU A 943 16.77 15.06 -1.03
CA GLU A 943 16.87 14.52 -2.40
C GLU A 943 18.27 14.71 -3.01
N ASN A 944 19.04 15.71 -2.58
CA ASN A 944 20.39 15.95 -3.06
C ASN A 944 21.35 14.83 -2.62
N VAL A 945 21.22 14.32 -1.39
CA VAL A 945 22.04 13.18 -0.90
C VAL A 945 21.80 11.93 -1.74
N THR A 946 20.57 11.68 -2.18
CA THR A 946 20.25 10.55 -3.09
C THR A 946 21.00 10.70 -4.41
N THR A 947 20.97 11.90 -4.99
CA THR A 947 21.69 12.21 -6.25
C THR A 947 23.21 12.04 -6.10
N ILE A 948 23.76 12.39 -4.94
CA ILE A 948 25.17 12.23 -4.62
C ILE A 948 25.54 10.74 -4.51
N ILE A 949 24.74 9.92 -3.82
CA ILE A 949 24.95 8.47 -3.72
C ILE A 949 24.94 7.84 -5.11
N ASP A 950 23.95 8.17 -5.95
CA ASP A 950 23.87 7.68 -7.33
C ASP A 950 25.11 8.07 -8.14
N THR A 951 25.62 9.29 -7.95
CA THR A 951 26.84 9.77 -8.61
C THR A 951 28.07 9.00 -8.12
N ILE A 952 28.19 8.75 -6.81
CA ILE A 952 29.29 7.97 -6.21
C ILE A 952 29.31 6.55 -6.79
N ASP A 953 28.15 5.92 -6.94
CA ASP A 953 28.00 4.56 -7.44
C ASP A 953 28.30 4.48 -8.94
N GLN A 954 27.78 5.42 -9.74
CA GLN A 954 28.05 5.51 -11.18
C GLN A 954 29.53 5.76 -11.48
N GLU A 955 30.17 6.67 -10.74
CA GLU A 955 31.58 7.04 -10.92
C GLU A 955 32.54 6.10 -10.17
N LYS A 956 32.03 5.13 -9.41
CA LYS A 956 32.80 4.22 -8.54
C LYS A 956 33.82 4.98 -7.67
N ILE A 957 33.36 6.04 -7.02
CA ILE A 957 34.23 6.95 -6.27
C ILE A 957 34.75 6.28 -5.00
N CYS A 958 33.85 5.73 -4.19
CA CYS A 958 34.11 5.00 -2.95
C CYS A 958 32.93 4.07 -2.60
N THR A 959 33.01 3.37 -1.47
CA THR A 959 31.88 2.60 -0.95
C THR A 959 30.86 3.55 -0.35
N SER A 960 29.66 3.63 -0.94
CA SER A 960 28.54 4.40 -0.40
C SER A 960 27.61 3.52 0.42
N LEU A 961 26.91 4.12 1.39
CA LEU A 961 25.73 3.51 1.98
C LEU A 961 24.51 3.83 1.10
N THR A 962 23.58 2.87 0.98
CA THR A 962 22.25 3.14 0.42
C THR A 962 21.57 4.26 1.21
N PHE A 963 20.67 5.03 0.57
CA PHE A 963 19.99 6.17 1.21
C PHE A 963 19.39 5.83 2.59
N HIS A 964 18.68 4.70 2.72
CA HIS A 964 18.12 4.23 4.00
C HIS A 964 19.17 3.91 5.07
N LYS A 965 20.36 3.43 4.68
CA LYS A 965 21.47 3.16 5.61
C LYS A 965 22.17 4.45 6.05
N VAL A 966 22.17 5.48 5.19
CA VAL A 966 22.57 6.83 5.56
C VAL A 966 21.59 7.42 6.58
N GLN A 967 20.28 7.34 6.32
CA GLN A 967 19.26 7.75 7.30
C GLN A 967 19.46 7.03 8.64
N PHE A 968 19.71 5.71 8.61
CA PHE A 968 20.00 4.94 9.82
C PHE A 968 21.24 5.45 10.57
N PHE A 969 22.37 5.65 9.87
CA PHE A 969 23.59 6.18 10.47
C PHE A 969 23.31 7.45 11.29
N TRP A 970 22.57 8.39 10.71
CA TRP A 970 22.25 9.66 11.38
C TRP A 970 21.25 9.51 12.52
N LEU A 971 20.21 8.70 12.36
CA LEU A 971 19.24 8.43 13.41
C LEU A 971 19.91 7.76 14.63
N ARG A 972 20.78 6.78 14.39
CA ARG A 972 21.57 6.12 15.44
C ARG A 972 22.44 7.12 16.20
N LEU A 973 23.09 8.03 15.46
CA LEU A 973 23.95 9.05 16.03
C LEU A 973 23.17 10.05 16.90
N GLU A 974 21.95 10.42 16.48
CA GLU A 974 21.03 11.24 17.27
C GLU A 974 20.58 10.53 18.56
N ARG A 975 20.25 9.23 18.49
CA ARG A 975 19.91 8.44 19.70
C ARG A 975 21.10 8.34 20.66
N LEU A 976 22.31 8.18 20.14
CA LEU A 976 23.55 8.18 20.93
C LEU A 976 23.76 9.53 21.63
N GLU A 977 23.57 10.65 20.93
CA GLU A 977 23.65 12.00 21.51
C GLU A 977 22.68 12.17 22.68
N ARG A 978 21.45 11.69 22.52
CA ARG A 978 20.42 11.70 23.56
C ARG A 978 20.82 10.87 24.79
N LEU A 979 21.26 9.63 24.60
CA LEU A 979 21.68 8.77 25.72
C LEU A 979 22.88 9.35 26.44
N ILE A 980 23.90 9.84 25.73
CA ILE A 980 25.08 10.45 26.36
C ILE A 980 24.68 11.65 27.21
N SER A 981 23.79 12.51 26.68
CA SER A 981 23.28 13.67 27.42
C SER A 981 22.53 13.27 28.70
N ALA A 982 21.77 12.17 28.67
CA ALA A 982 21.10 11.63 29.86
C ALA A 982 22.06 10.91 30.83
N TYR A 983 23.12 10.30 30.31
CA TYR A 983 24.11 9.51 31.07
C TYR A 983 25.19 10.38 31.73
N GLN A 984 25.42 11.60 31.24
CA GLN A 984 26.41 12.55 31.78
C GLN A 984 26.23 12.88 33.28
N ASP A 985 25.02 12.76 33.82
CA ASP A 985 24.75 12.96 35.26
C ASP A 985 25.28 11.81 36.16
N HIS A 986 25.71 10.68 35.58
CA HIS A 986 26.17 9.48 36.31
C HIS A 986 27.59 8.99 35.94
N MET A 987 28.32 9.71 35.09
CA MET A 987 29.64 9.30 34.59
C MET A 987 30.72 9.23 35.69
N THR A 988 31.35 8.07 35.86
CA THR A 988 32.68 7.95 36.47
C THR A 988 33.76 8.34 35.45
N SER A 989 34.94 8.73 35.91
CA SER A 989 36.00 9.32 35.07
C SER A 989 36.62 8.40 33.99
N SER A 990 36.17 7.14 33.85
CA SER A 990 36.79 6.08 33.04
C SER A 990 36.33 5.97 31.59
N ASP A 991 35.17 6.52 31.21
CA ASP A 991 34.58 6.19 29.91
C ASP A 991 35.14 7.09 28.81
N LYS A 992 36.17 6.59 28.13
CA LYS A 992 36.92 7.30 27.09
C LYS A 992 36.11 7.45 25.78
N ALA A 993 35.38 6.40 25.38
CA ALA A 993 34.62 6.37 24.13
C ALA A 993 33.43 7.35 24.12
N SER A 994 32.74 7.50 25.25
CA SER A 994 31.60 8.42 25.38
C SER A 994 32.01 9.90 25.34
N LYS A 995 33.17 10.25 25.93
CA LYS A 995 33.77 11.59 25.81
C LYS A 995 34.19 11.91 24.38
N GLU A 996 34.88 10.97 23.72
CA GLU A 996 35.27 11.13 22.32
C GLU A 996 34.06 11.27 21.38
N LEU A 997 32.97 10.55 21.67
CA LEU A 997 31.72 10.62 20.95
C LEU A 997 30.98 11.96 21.18
N ALA A 998 30.92 12.45 22.42
CA ALA A 998 30.36 13.77 22.72
C ALA A 998 31.09 14.88 21.95
N GLU A 999 32.42 14.86 21.95
CA GLU A 999 33.24 15.79 21.14
C GLU A 999 33.01 15.62 19.63
N PHE A 1000 32.72 14.40 19.15
CA PHE A 1000 32.41 14.17 17.74
C PHE A 1000 31.06 14.75 17.35
N LEU A 1001 30.04 14.61 18.21
CA LEU A 1001 28.70 15.14 17.98
C LEU A 1001 28.69 16.67 17.86
N ASP A 1002 29.54 17.36 18.63
CA ASP A 1002 29.77 18.80 18.48
C ASP A 1002 30.52 19.15 17.18
N PHE A 1003 31.47 18.30 16.78
CA PHE A 1003 32.30 18.49 15.58
C PHE A 1003 31.55 18.28 14.25
N ASN A 1004 30.59 17.36 14.22
CA ASN A 1004 29.81 16.95 13.03
C ASN A 1004 28.72 17.98 12.63
N ARG A 1005 28.76 19.21 13.17
CA ARG A 1005 27.88 20.31 12.76
C ARG A 1005 28.37 21.04 11.50
N ASN A 1006 29.57 20.73 11.02
CA ASN A 1006 30.17 21.32 9.83
C ASN A 1006 29.75 20.56 8.55
N GLU A 1007 29.58 21.26 7.43
CA GLU A 1007 29.10 20.68 6.17
C GLU A 1007 30.09 19.70 5.51
N ASN A 1008 31.37 19.69 5.90
CA ASN A 1008 32.43 18.85 5.31
C ASN A 1008 33.39 18.35 6.40
N TRP A 1009 33.44 17.03 6.62
CA TRP A 1009 34.25 16.44 7.67
C TRP A 1009 34.64 15.00 7.34
N ALA A 1010 35.72 14.52 7.97
CA ALA A 1010 36.12 13.12 7.96
C ALA A 1010 36.64 12.67 9.33
N ILE A 1011 36.38 11.41 9.66
CA ILE A 1011 36.98 10.69 10.76
C ILE A 1011 37.87 9.59 10.19
N ILE A 1012 39.08 9.44 10.71
CA ILE A 1012 40.00 8.35 10.37
C ILE A 1012 40.39 7.62 11.65
N GLY A 1013 40.24 6.31 11.66
CA GLY A 1013 40.69 5.48 12.77
C GLY A 1013 40.79 4.01 12.39
N GLN A 1014 41.22 3.20 13.36
CA GLN A 1014 41.24 1.74 13.20
C GLN A 1014 40.04 1.16 13.94
N GLY A 1015 39.32 0.21 13.33
CA GLY A 1015 38.04 -0.29 13.85
C GLY A 1015 38.06 -0.82 15.28
N SER A 1016 39.21 -1.28 15.79
CA SER A 1016 39.37 -1.82 17.15
C SER A 1016 40.14 -0.88 18.10
N SER A 1017 40.49 0.34 17.66
CA SER A 1017 41.35 1.27 18.41
C SER A 1017 40.54 2.44 18.99
N THR A 1018 41.00 2.96 20.13
CA THR A 1018 40.50 4.25 20.68
C THR A 1018 41.12 5.46 19.99
N ASP A 1019 42.17 5.27 19.18
CA ASP A 1019 42.86 6.40 18.57
C ASP A 1019 42.18 6.79 17.25
N VAL A 1020 41.42 7.88 17.30
CA VAL A 1020 40.66 8.44 16.19
C VAL A 1020 41.16 9.85 15.87
N LEU A 1021 41.16 10.18 14.58
CA LEU A 1021 41.50 11.51 14.06
C LEU A 1021 40.26 12.15 13.44
N LYS A 1022 39.89 13.33 13.92
CA LYS A 1022 38.76 14.13 13.43
C LYS A 1022 39.32 15.28 12.59
N LEU A 1023 38.91 15.38 11.33
CA LEU A 1023 39.43 16.37 10.39
C LEU A 1023 38.28 17.10 9.69
N ASP A 1024 38.28 18.43 9.76
CA ASP A 1024 37.35 19.27 8.99
C ASP A 1024 37.97 19.53 7.61
N ALA A 1025 37.25 20.22 6.72
CA ALA A 1025 37.72 20.48 5.36
C ALA A 1025 39.10 21.17 5.29
N GLU A 1026 39.40 22.12 6.18
CA GLU A 1026 40.68 22.84 6.17
C GLU A 1026 41.81 21.94 6.66
N LYS A 1027 41.59 21.24 7.77
CA LYS A 1027 42.56 20.30 8.36
C LYS A 1027 42.82 19.11 7.45
N LEU A 1028 41.80 18.66 6.71
CA LEU A 1028 41.93 17.60 5.70
C LEU A 1028 42.90 18.02 4.60
N LYS A 1029 42.77 19.23 4.09
CA LYS A 1029 43.65 19.75 3.04
C LYS A 1029 45.10 19.83 3.53
N GLU A 1030 45.33 20.36 4.71
CA GLU A 1030 46.65 20.42 5.35
C GLU A 1030 47.24 19.01 5.58
N CYS A 1031 46.44 18.07 6.08
CA CYS A 1031 46.83 16.67 6.25
C CYS A 1031 47.28 16.03 4.93
N LEU A 1032 46.59 16.31 3.84
CA LEU A 1032 46.89 15.77 2.51
C LEU A 1032 48.13 16.40 1.89
N ASP A 1033 48.37 17.70 2.11
CA ASP A 1033 49.58 18.39 1.66
C ASP A 1033 50.84 17.81 2.34
N LEU A 1034 50.70 17.34 3.59
CA LEU A 1034 51.78 16.75 4.38
C LEU A 1034 51.99 15.24 4.14
N LEU A 1035 51.24 14.62 3.22
CA LEU A 1035 51.32 13.19 2.89
C LEU A 1035 52.75 12.65 2.72
N PRO A 1036 53.66 13.31 1.98
CA PRO A 1036 55.03 12.82 1.80
C PRO A 1036 55.86 12.72 3.09
N LEU A 1037 55.45 13.45 4.15
CA LEU A 1037 56.16 13.53 5.43
C LEU A 1037 55.70 12.44 6.38
N TRP A 1038 54.39 12.29 6.57
CA TRP A 1038 53.86 11.29 7.51
C TRP A 1038 53.78 9.88 6.92
N CYS A 1039 53.70 9.70 5.60
CA CYS A 1039 53.60 8.36 5.00
C CYS A 1039 54.77 7.43 5.37
N LYS A 1040 55.96 7.99 5.62
CA LYS A 1040 57.17 7.27 6.04
C LYS A 1040 57.06 6.68 7.45
N ASN A 1041 56.21 7.27 8.29
CA ASN A 1041 56.06 6.89 9.70
C ASN A 1041 54.86 5.97 9.94
N VAL A 1042 54.04 5.66 8.91
CA VAL A 1042 52.84 4.82 9.07
C VAL A 1042 53.20 3.40 9.50
N THR A 1043 54.29 2.83 8.98
CA THR A 1043 54.75 1.48 9.35
C THR A 1043 55.27 1.39 10.78
N THR A 1044 55.68 2.50 11.39
CA THR A 1044 56.26 2.55 12.74
C THR A 1044 55.29 3.05 13.80
N MET A 1045 54.35 3.94 13.45
CA MET A 1045 53.46 4.61 14.40
C MET A 1045 51.96 4.32 14.16
N GLY A 1046 51.61 3.56 13.12
CA GLY A 1046 50.23 3.41 12.66
C GLY A 1046 49.73 4.67 11.92
N LEU A 1047 48.59 4.56 11.24
CA LEU A 1047 48.07 5.64 10.38
C LEU A 1047 47.77 6.92 11.16
N VAL A 1048 46.99 6.81 12.24
CA VAL A 1048 46.58 7.94 13.08
C VAL A 1048 47.79 8.56 13.79
N GLY A 1049 48.68 7.74 14.37
CA GLY A 1049 49.89 8.21 15.03
C GLY A 1049 50.87 8.92 14.09
N ALA A 1050 51.02 8.42 12.86
CA ALA A 1050 51.85 9.07 11.85
C ALA A 1050 51.33 10.45 11.45
N ILE A 1051 50.01 10.58 11.24
CA ILE A 1051 49.39 11.87 10.90
C ILE A 1051 49.55 12.85 12.08
N LYS A 1052 49.22 12.42 13.32
CA LYS A 1052 49.37 13.26 14.52
C LYS A 1052 50.80 13.73 14.73
N SER A 1053 51.81 12.90 14.43
CA SER A 1053 53.23 13.26 14.60
C SER A 1053 53.69 14.47 13.75
N VAL A 1054 53.00 14.76 12.65
CA VAL A 1054 53.32 15.88 11.75
C VAL A 1054 52.34 17.04 11.95
N TYR A 1055 51.09 16.72 12.24
CA TYR A 1055 49.99 17.66 12.39
C TYR A 1055 49.96 18.34 13.78
N GLU A 1056 50.29 17.60 14.83
CA GLU A 1056 50.44 18.09 16.21
C GLU A 1056 51.91 17.91 16.65
N PRO A 1057 52.85 18.72 16.13
CA PRO A 1057 54.20 18.73 16.68
C PRO A 1057 54.08 19.15 18.13
N SER A 1058 54.43 18.24 19.05
CA SER A 1058 54.35 18.41 20.50
C SER A 1058 54.66 19.86 20.89
N ALA A 1059 53.67 20.54 21.47
CA ALA A 1059 53.89 21.85 22.06
C ALA A 1059 55.06 21.72 23.05
N ALA A 1060 56.15 22.42 22.74
CA ALA A 1060 57.49 22.32 23.30
C ALA A 1060 58.40 21.25 22.67
N GLY A 1061 59.48 21.73 22.05
CA GLY A 1061 60.74 20.99 21.91
C GLY A 1061 61.40 20.71 23.27
N GLY A 1062 60.66 20.05 24.17
CA GLY A 1062 61.15 19.52 25.43
C GLY A 1062 61.20 17.99 25.32
N THR A 1063 62.33 17.41 25.67
CA THR A 1063 62.48 15.96 25.83
C THR A 1063 61.37 15.42 26.74
N CYS A 1064 60.66 14.39 26.28
CA CYS A 1064 59.61 13.75 27.06
C CYS A 1064 60.27 13.03 28.26
N ASN A 1065 60.02 13.49 29.49
CA ASN A 1065 60.66 12.98 30.72
C ASN A 1065 59.93 11.77 31.35
N HIS A 1066 58.96 11.20 30.66
CA HIS A 1066 58.28 9.98 31.13
C HIS A 1066 59.24 8.80 30.99
N SER A 1067 59.34 7.96 32.03
CA SER A 1067 60.14 6.74 32.01
C SER A 1067 59.27 5.58 32.47
N GLU A 1068 59.43 4.43 31.82
CA GLU A 1068 58.66 3.23 32.08
C GLU A 1068 59.65 2.05 32.14
N LEU A 1069 59.58 1.26 33.21
CA LEU A 1069 60.52 0.17 33.48
C LEU A 1069 59.88 -1.16 33.10
N PHE A 1070 60.54 -1.90 32.22
CA PHE A 1070 60.12 -3.24 31.81
C PHE A 1070 61.15 -4.28 32.31
N PRO A 1071 60.71 -5.48 32.73
CA PRO A 1071 61.61 -6.62 32.93
C PRO A 1071 62.36 -6.90 31.63
N TYR A 1072 63.67 -7.17 31.72
CA TYR A 1072 64.47 -7.47 30.54
C TYR A 1072 64.06 -8.84 29.95
N GLU A 1073 63.51 -8.83 28.74
CA GLU A 1073 63.25 -10.03 27.93
C GLU A 1073 64.09 -10.00 26.63
N GLU A 1074 64.72 -11.13 26.30
CA GLU A 1074 65.48 -11.29 25.06
C GLU A 1074 64.53 -11.15 23.84
N GLY A 1075 64.62 -10.00 23.16
CA GLY A 1075 63.79 -9.66 22.00
C GLY A 1075 63.20 -8.24 22.03
N LEU A 1076 63.16 -7.58 23.20
CA LEU A 1076 62.65 -6.20 23.34
C LEU A 1076 63.58 -5.12 22.75
N VAL A 1077 64.83 -5.48 22.45
CA VAL A 1077 65.86 -4.55 21.94
C VAL A 1077 65.44 -3.91 20.61
N ASN A 1078 64.68 -4.62 19.77
CA ASN A 1078 64.28 -4.17 18.43
C ASN A 1078 62.92 -3.45 18.33
N LYS A 1079 62.09 -3.40 19.38
CA LYS A 1079 60.75 -2.74 19.32
C LYS A 1079 60.83 -1.30 19.81
N THR A 1080 60.58 -0.30 18.96
CA THR A 1080 60.49 1.11 19.39
C THR A 1080 59.35 1.27 20.40
N VAL A 1081 59.65 1.77 21.61
CA VAL A 1081 58.64 2.02 22.64
C VAL A 1081 58.16 3.45 22.49
N ILE A 1082 56.84 3.65 22.47
CA ILE A 1082 56.22 4.96 22.32
C ILE A 1082 55.62 5.36 23.67
N CYS A 1083 55.87 6.59 24.11
CA CYS A 1083 55.35 7.06 25.39
C CYS A 1083 53.82 7.07 25.39
N GLY A 1084 53.21 6.44 26.40
CA GLY A 1084 51.75 6.36 26.55
C GLY A 1084 51.05 7.74 26.56
N SER A 1085 51.73 8.75 27.11
CA SER A 1085 51.19 10.11 27.29
C SER A 1085 51.55 11.07 26.15
N CYS A 1086 52.82 11.16 25.75
CA CYS A 1086 53.29 12.15 24.77
C CYS A 1086 53.37 11.60 23.33
N LYS A 1087 53.19 10.29 23.13
CA LYS A 1087 53.27 9.58 21.84
C LYS A 1087 54.59 9.75 21.06
N SER A 1088 55.63 10.32 21.68
CA SER A 1088 56.98 10.38 21.13
C SER A 1088 57.74 9.06 21.33
N PRO A 1089 58.71 8.73 20.45
CA PRO A 1089 59.62 7.59 20.65
C PRO A 1089 60.43 7.77 21.94
N MET A 1090 60.48 6.73 22.77
CA MET A 1090 61.26 6.74 24.02
C MET A 1090 62.68 6.24 23.79
N GLU A 1091 63.65 6.91 24.39
CA GLU A 1091 65.02 6.40 24.49
C GLU A 1091 65.06 5.22 25.46
N LYS A 1092 65.81 4.17 25.09
CA LYS A 1092 65.92 2.94 25.89
C LYS A 1092 67.23 2.94 26.68
N PHE A 1093 67.15 2.62 27.95
CA PHE A 1093 68.31 2.39 28.81
C PHE A 1093 68.17 1.05 29.53
N VAL A 1094 69.26 0.29 29.63
CA VAL A 1094 69.31 -0.95 30.41
C VAL A 1094 69.84 -0.61 31.80
N LEU A 1095 69.01 -0.85 32.82
CA LEU A 1095 69.37 -0.64 34.22
C LEU A 1095 69.61 -2.00 34.88
N TYR A 1096 70.83 -2.22 35.39
CA TYR A 1096 71.15 -3.39 36.19
C TYR A 1096 70.93 -3.05 37.66
N LYS A 1097 70.05 -3.81 38.33
CA LYS A 1097 69.85 -3.72 39.78
C LYS A 1097 70.76 -4.76 40.44
N CYS A 1098 71.78 -4.33 41.17
CA CYS A 1098 72.47 -5.21 42.11
C CYS A 1098 71.56 -5.43 43.33
N GLU A 1099 71.31 -6.68 43.67
CA GLU A 1099 70.74 -7.05 44.97
C GLU A 1099 71.89 -7.13 45.99
N GLU A 1100 71.81 -6.35 47.08
CA GLU A 1100 72.68 -6.48 48.26
C GLU A 1100 72.15 -7.52 49.24
#